data_AF-A0A1V3NUF1-F1
#
_entry.id   AF-A0A1V3NUF1-F1
#
_cell.length_a   1.000
_cell.length_b   1.000
_cell.length_c   1.000
_cell.angle_alpha   90.00
_cell.angle_beta   90.00
_cell.angle_gamma   90.00
#
_symmetry.space_group_name_H-M   'P 1'
#
loop_
_entity.id
_entity.type
_entity.pdbx_description
1 polymer ?
#
loop_
_entity_poly.entity_id
_entity_poly.type
_entity_poly.pdbx_seq_one_letter_code
_entity_poly.pdbx_strand_id
1 'polypeptide(L)'
;MCARKSTATRRPPERKPLESRLRQFTIDDLQEWAGTKILGRARAYVKKVSGLSTTADGGIAAWVSGSERYATSVRILNGKRLEHACTCPYDWGGPCKHAVALVLAAAEALKGGKAIAPLAEDGALDRALSGDLEDAWDEDDDWDHEEDEWDTPRIPARRGADRQATVEKALAGQSREALLRLLCDLAARHPHIKRLILETEQLADGRTDQLIRALRKDIARLTAEPAWYNPWRGEGSIPDYGPVAERLRALLDHGHADAVVELGETLWEQGNAQVEQSDDEGETGIRLTACMDVVLEALPRSSLAPPAQLLWLIDRLFEDEFDLLGGADAVLKKRVYTRVHWREVAGVLEARLDAMPRPKGGGFRVRYFRERVLRVLLEAYERAGWKDRIIPRLETEAESCACYGALVDALLAAGERDRARQWCIKGYQQTVKEAPGIAAHLQERLRAMGQRSRRHDLVAAYRAQDFFSYPAVAAYRELRKASEKAGCWPAVREAVLGYLETGKPPADRAWPLPAPEVGSLLPERRPGQWSPDLDTLIDIAILEQRFDDVVALYKRLGTTLHWGQETDKQVAEAVAASHPRVALDIWRTIAEELIAQVKPKAYEEAAVYLRKMRKVHTREKSLGEWKSLLDGLRERHKPKRRLMEVLVTVEGKGIAG
;
A
#
# COMPACT_ATOMS: atom_id res chain seq x y z
N MET A 1 6.25 -22.27 -62.99
CA MET A 1 5.46 -21.06 -62.69
C MET A 1 4.61 -21.34 -61.45
N CYS A 2 5.00 -20.84 -60.29
CA CYS A 2 4.14 -20.76 -59.11
C CYS A 2 4.47 -19.45 -58.40
N ALA A 3 3.45 -18.61 -58.24
CA ALA A 3 3.55 -17.25 -57.79
C ALA A 3 4.08 -17.14 -56.35
N ARG A 4 5.08 -16.29 -56.16
CA ARG A 4 5.55 -15.83 -54.86
C ARG A 4 4.45 -15.02 -54.18
N LYS A 5 3.89 -15.51 -53.07
CA LYS A 5 3.19 -14.67 -52.09
C LYS A 5 4.20 -14.25 -51.03
N SER A 6 4.46 -12.95 -51.00
CA SER A 6 5.22 -12.23 -49.98
C SER A 6 4.66 -12.54 -48.59
N THR A 7 5.46 -13.18 -47.74
CA THR A 7 5.22 -13.23 -46.29
C THR A 7 5.83 -11.99 -45.68
N ALA A 8 4.97 -10.99 -45.47
CA ALA A 8 5.26 -9.82 -44.67
C ALA A 8 5.74 -10.26 -43.27
N THR A 9 6.93 -9.78 -42.89
CA THR A 9 7.42 -9.75 -41.51
C THR A 9 6.35 -9.13 -40.61
N ARG A 10 5.77 -9.95 -39.70
CA ARG A 10 4.91 -9.44 -38.63
C ARG A 10 5.78 -8.60 -37.69
N ARG A 11 5.73 -7.29 -37.92
CA ARG A 11 6.11 -6.24 -36.97
C ARG A 11 5.48 -6.60 -35.60
N PRO A 12 6.21 -6.54 -34.46
CA PRO A 12 5.55 -6.54 -33.16
C PRO A 12 4.46 -5.46 -33.22
N PRO A 13 3.25 -5.70 -32.67
CA PRO A 13 2.17 -4.74 -32.80
C PRO A 13 2.70 -3.40 -32.31
N GLU A 14 2.72 -2.39 -33.20
CA GLU A 14 2.97 -1.01 -32.82
C GLU A 14 2.09 -0.76 -31.61
N ARG A 15 2.70 -0.58 -30.42
CA ARG A 15 1.94 -0.25 -29.23
C ARG A 15 1.29 1.08 -29.56
N LYS A 16 -0.02 1.01 -29.81
CA LYS A 16 -0.91 2.14 -30.03
C LYS A 16 -0.50 3.25 -29.05
N PRO A 17 -0.30 4.51 -29.51
CA PRO A 17 0.07 5.62 -28.62
C PRO A 17 -0.81 5.64 -27.37
N LEU A 18 -0.26 5.95 -26.19
CA LEU A 18 -0.99 5.96 -24.90
C LEU A 18 -2.37 6.62 -25.02
N GLU A 19 -2.43 7.73 -25.77
CA GLU A 19 -3.67 8.43 -26.11
C GLU A 19 -4.72 7.55 -26.79
N SER A 20 -4.34 6.78 -27.80
CA SER A 20 -5.25 5.86 -28.49
C SER A 20 -5.65 4.65 -27.64
N ARG A 21 -4.94 4.36 -26.55
CA ARG A 21 -5.28 3.31 -25.58
C ARG A 21 -6.22 3.84 -24.50
N LEU A 22 -5.95 5.03 -23.97
CA LEU A 22 -6.83 5.71 -23.01
C LEU A 22 -8.18 6.09 -23.64
N ARG A 23 -8.22 6.49 -24.91
CA ARG A 23 -9.47 6.78 -25.64
C ARG A 23 -10.40 5.57 -25.83
N GLN A 24 -9.94 4.35 -25.54
CA GLN A 24 -10.77 3.14 -25.61
C GLN A 24 -11.59 2.89 -24.33
N PHE A 25 -11.26 3.61 -23.25
CA PHE A 25 -11.99 3.50 -21.97
C PHE A 25 -13.11 4.52 -21.91
N THR A 26 -14.32 4.04 -21.65
CA THR A 26 -15.48 4.85 -21.30
C THR A 26 -15.59 5.00 -19.78
N ILE A 27 -16.50 5.88 -19.35
CA ILE A 27 -16.84 6.00 -17.93
C ILE A 27 -17.41 4.67 -17.40
N ASP A 28 -18.16 3.94 -18.24
CA ASP A 28 -18.70 2.62 -17.89
C ASP A 28 -17.60 1.57 -17.72
N ASP A 29 -16.54 1.59 -18.54
CA ASP A 29 -15.38 0.69 -18.37
C ASP A 29 -14.66 0.98 -17.04
N LEU A 30 -14.56 2.24 -16.62
CA LEU A 30 -13.98 2.62 -15.31
C LEU A 30 -14.92 2.27 -14.15
N GLN A 31 -16.23 2.31 -14.38
CA GLN A 31 -17.24 1.91 -13.41
C GLN A 31 -17.25 0.38 -13.21
N GLU A 32 -17.02 -0.39 -14.28
CA GLU A 32 -16.83 -1.85 -14.20
C GLU A 32 -15.51 -2.21 -13.50
N TRP A 33 -14.44 -1.44 -13.75
CA TRP A 33 -13.13 -1.66 -13.14
C TRP A 33 -13.08 -1.33 -11.64
N ALA A 34 -13.67 -0.20 -11.23
CA ALA A 34 -13.55 0.32 -9.87
C ALA A 34 -14.85 0.29 -9.05
N GLY A 35 -15.99 0.05 -9.68
CA GLY A 35 -17.29 0.24 -9.06
C GLY A 35 -17.71 1.72 -9.01
N THR A 36 -19.02 1.94 -8.99
CA THR A 36 -19.62 3.29 -9.01
C THR A 36 -19.16 4.16 -7.83
N LYS A 37 -19.01 3.57 -6.64
CA LYS A 37 -18.55 4.26 -5.42
C LYS A 37 -17.13 4.82 -5.57
N ILE A 38 -16.17 4.01 -6.03
CA ILE A 38 -14.77 4.43 -6.17
C ILE A 38 -14.61 5.42 -7.33
N LEU A 39 -15.32 5.19 -8.44
CA LEU A 39 -15.32 6.11 -9.58
C LEU A 39 -15.87 7.49 -9.20
N GLY A 40 -16.93 7.54 -8.37
CA GLY A 40 -17.47 8.77 -7.81
C GLY A 40 -16.40 9.55 -7.03
N ARG A 41 -15.77 8.90 -6.05
CA ARG A 41 -14.69 9.48 -5.24
C ARG A 41 -13.48 9.91 -6.08
N ALA A 42 -13.11 9.13 -7.09
CA ALA A 42 -11.95 9.42 -7.93
C ALA A 42 -12.03 10.75 -8.69
N ARG A 43 -13.24 11.20 -9.04
CA ARG A 43 -13.45 12.47 -9.75
C ARG A 43 -12.95 13.68 -8.96
N ALA A 44 -13.09 13.67 -7.63
CA ALA A 44 -12.60 14.74 -6.77
C ALA A 44 -11.06 14.79 -6.68
N TYR A 45 -10.38 13.69 -7.01
CA TYR A 45 -8.93 13.55 -6.91
C TYR A 45 -8.21 13.83 -8.23
N VAL A 46 -8.92 13.99 -9.35
CA VAL A 46 -8.34 14.30 -10.67
C VAL A 46 -7.45 15.54 -10.63
N LYS A 47 -7.89 16.59 -9.92
CA LYS A 47 -7.11 17.84 -9.73
C LYS A 47 -6.00 17.72 -8.69
N LYS A 48 -5.98 16.64 -7.91
CA LYS A 48 -4.93 16.32 -6.91
C LYS A 48 -3.83 15.44 -7.50
N VAL A 49 -3.93 15.11 -8.79
CA VAL A 49 -2.88 14.41 -9.54
C VAL A 49 -1.78 15.41 -9.92
N SER A 50 -0.56 15.18 -9.44
CA SER A 50 0.61 16.01 -9.70
C SER A 50 1.79 15.16 -10.19
N GLY A 51 2.61 15.73 -11.08
CA GLY A 51 3.72 14.99 -11.68
C GLY A 51 3.26 13.83 -12.56
N LEU A 52 2.18 14.03 -13.32
CA LEU A 52 1.69 13.04 -14.29
C LEU A 52 2.78 12.71 -15.31
N SER A 53 3.14 11.45 -15.36
CA SER A 53 4.25 10.91 -16.14
C SER A 53 3.90 9.60 -16.83
N THR A 54 4.59 9.28 -17.94
CA THR A 54 4.49 7.97 -18.60
C THR A 54 5.61 7.04 -18.13
N THR A 55 5.28 5.79 -17.81
CA THR A 55 6.25 4.77 -17.38
C THR A 55 6.86 4.03 -18.58
N ALA A 56 8.07 3.47 -18.41
CA ALA A 56 8.82 2.78 -19.49
C ALA A 56 8.06 1.57 -20.09
N ASP A 57 7.19 0.94 -19.30
CA ASP A 57 6.32 -0.16 -19.70
C ASP A 57 5.05 0.27 -20.48
N GLY A 58 4.86 1.57 -20.71
CA GLY A 58 3.71 2.14 -21.43
C GLY A 58 2.46 2.35 -20.57
N GLY A 59 2.62 2.50 -19.26
CA GLY A 59 1.62 2.96 -18.31
C GLY A 59 1.71 4.46 -17.99
N ILE A 60 1.02 4.86 -16.92
CA ILE A 60 1.01 6.21 -16.36
C ILE A 60 1.33 6.15 -14.87
N ALA A 61 2.00 7.19 -14.35
CA ALA A 61 2.34 7.34 -12.95
C ALA A 61 2.16 8.79 -12.52
N ALA A 62 1.78 9.02 -11.26
CA ALA A 62 1.72 10.35 -10.67
C ALA A 62 1.72 10.28 -9.13
N TRP A 63 1.96 11.43 -8.49
CA TRP A 63 1.57 11.65 -7.12
C TRP A 63 0.09 12.01 -7.07
N VAL A 64 -0.66 11.38 -6.17
CA VAL A 64 -2.05 11.75 -5.89
C VAL A 64 -2.15 12.14 -4.43
N SER A 65 -2.51 13.40 -4.17
CA SER A 65 -2.64 13.91 -2.80
C SER A 65 -3.99 13.51 -2.19
N GLY A 66 -3.96 12.89 -1.01
CA GLY A 66 -5.08 12.65 -0.10
C GLY A 66 -4.68 13.09 1.31
N SER A 67 -4.91 12.25 2.33
CA SER A 67 -4.37 12.45 3.69
C SER A 67 -2.84 12.53 3.72
N GLU A 68 -2.18 11.82 2.79
CA GLU A 68 -0.76 11.96 2.48
C GLU A 68 -0.56 11.99 0.95
N ARG A 69 0.68 12.07 0.49
CA ARG A 69 1.01 11.95 -0.94
C ARG A 69 1.24 10.49 -1.31
N TYR A 70 0.39 9.94 -2.16
CA TYR A 70 0.48 8.56 -2.59
C TYR A 70 1.09 8.43 -3.98
N ALA A 71 2.13 7.61 -4.08
CA ALA A 71 2.73 7.24 -5.36
C ALA A 71 1.78 6.25 -6.04
N THR A 72 1.30 6.61 -7.23
CA THR A 72 0.26 5.85 -7.93
C THR A 72 0.69 5.57 -9.36
N SER A 73 0.54 4.32 -9.81
CA SER A 73 0.76 3.93 -11.20
C SER A 73 -0.39 3.07 -11.73
N VAL A 74 -0.68 3.24 -13.02
CA VAL A 74 -1.65 2.42 -13.75
C VAL A 74 -1.05 1.98 -15.08
N ARG A 75 -1.00 0.67 -15.28
CA ARG A 75 -0.58 0.05 -16.53
C ARG A 75 -1.80 -0.42 -17.29
N ILE A 76 -1.90 0.01 -18.54
CA ILE A 76 -2.88 -0.50 -19.47
C ILE A 76 -2.29 -1.76 -20.09
N LEU A 77 -3.04 -2.87 -20.17
CA LEU A 77 -2.66 -4.10 -20.86
C LEU A 77 -3.48 -4.29 -22.14
N ASN A 78 -3.23 -5.36 -22.89
CA ASN A 78 -4.04 -5.70 -24.07
C ASN A 78 -5.46 -6.11 -23.64
N GLY A 79 -6.49 -5.63 -24.35
CA GLY A 79 -7.90 -6.00 -24.12
C GLY A 79 -8.63 -5.25 -23.01
N LYS A 80 -8.42 -3.92 -22.87
CA LYS A 80 -9.03 -3.04 -21.84
C LYS A 80 -8.74 -3.42 -20.37
N ARG A 81 -7.77 -4.29 -20.10
CA ARG A 81 -7.37 -4.62 -18.72
C ARG A 81 -6.46 -3.55 -18.14
N LEU A 82 -6.72 -3.13 -16.91
CA LEU A 82 -5.93 -2.17 -16.13
C LEU A 82 -5.28 -2.88 -14.94
N GLU A 83 -3.98 -2.69 -14.77
CA GLU A 83 -3.24 -3.03 -13.55
C GLU A 83 -2.90 -1.72 -12.83
N HIS A 84 -2.92 -1.72 -11.51
CA HIS A 84 -2.62 -0.54 -10.71
C HIS A 84 -1.72 -0.89 -9.53
N ALA A 85 -0.91 0.08 -9.12
CA ALA A 85 -0.21 0.09 -7.84
C ALA A 85 -0.37 1.46 -7.20
N CYS A 86 -0.57 1.50 -5.88
CA CYS A 86 -0.70 2.74 -5.13
C CYS A 86 -0.17 2.53 -3.72
N THR A 87 0.62 3.47 -3.20
CA THR A 87 1.13 3.42 -1.82
C THR A 87 0.09 3.79 -0.76
N CYS A 88 -1.18 3.97 -1.14
CA CYS A 88 -2.23 4.25 -0.16
C CYS A 88 -2.62 2.98 0.61
N PRO A 89 -3.03 3.10 1.89
CA PRO A 89 -3.37 1.96 2.76
C PRO A 89 -4.69 1.24 2.37
N TYR A 90 -5.20 1.48 1.17
CA TYR A 90 -6.45 0.91 0.67
C TYR A 90 -6.21 -0.53 0.17
N ASP A 91 -6.71 -1.53 0.90
CA ASP A 91 -6.48 -2.97 0.63
C ASP A 91 -7.76 -3.78 0.31
N TRP A 92 -8.77 -3.14 -0.29
CA TRP A 92 -10.07 -3.77 -0.56
C TRP A 92 -10.12 -4.59 -1.88
N GLY A 93 -8.97 -5.09 -2.36
CA GLY A 93 -8.93 -6.02 -3.49
C GLY A 93 -9.34 -5.45 -4.87
N GLY A 94 -9.20 -4.14 -5.08
CA GLY A 94 -9.55 -3.43 -6.33
C GLY A 94 -8.80 -2.10 -6.48
N PRO A 95 -9.00 -1.36 -7.59
CA PRO A 95 -8.35 -0.06 -7.78
C PRO A 95 -8.82 0.95 -6.74
N CYS A 96 -7.89 1.62 -6.08
CA CYS A 96 -8.23 2.71 -5.17
C CYS A 96 -8.69 3.96 -5.97
N LYS A 97 -9.30 4.91 -5.28
CA LYS A 97 -9.71 6.20 -5.88
C LYS A 97 -8.55 6.95 -6.55
N HIS A 98 -7.31 6.79 -6.06
CA HIS A 98 -6.12 7.43 -6.65
C HIS A 98 -5.76 6.83 -8.01
N ALA A 99 -5.84 5.51 -8.17
CA ALA A 99 -5.58 4.83 -9.44
C ALA A 99 -6.60 5.25 -10.52
N VAL A 100 -7.87 5.36 -10.14
CA VAL A 100 -8.93 5.83 -11.05
C VAL A 100 -8.76 7.32 -11.37
N ALA A 101 -8.40 8.14 -10.39
CA ALA A 101 -8.13 9.57 -10.57
C ALA A 101 -6.96 9.81 -11.54
N LEU A 102 -5.92 8.98 -11.46
CA LEU A 102 -4.78 9.01 -12.38
C LEU A 102 -5.20 8.74 -13.84
N VAL A 103 -6.08 7.75 -14.08
CA VAL A 103 -6.60 7.47 -15.42
C VAL A 103 -7.44 8.62 -15.95
N LEU A 104 -8.31 9.20 -15.12
CA LEU A 104 -9.14 10.35 -15.48
C LEU A 104 -8.30 11.59 -15.78
N ALA A 105 -7.29 11.88 -14.96
CA ALA A 105 -6.38 13.01 -15.16
C ALA A 105 -5.55 12.86 -16.45
N ALA A 106 -5.10 11.64 -16.76
CA ALA A 106 -4.41 11.36 -18.01
C ALA A 106 -5.33 11.54 -19.23
N ALA A 107 -6.58 11.09 -19.15
CA ALA A 107 -7.57 11.29 -20.20
C ALA A 107 -7.87 12.79 -20.43
N GLU A 108 -8.00 13.58 -19.36
CA GLU A 108 -8.21 15.03 -19.45
C GLU A 108 -6.99 15.76 -20.05
N ALA A 109 -5.78 15.42 -19.60
CA ALA A 109 -4.55 16.02 -20.11
C ALA A 109 -4.39 15.81 -21.62
N LEU A 110 -4.67 14.59 -22.11
CA LEU A 110 -4.59 14.26 -23.53
C LEU A 110 -5.72 14.89 -24.34
N LYS A 111 -6.94 14.97 -23.79
CA LYS A 111 -8.05 15.71 -24.43
C LYS A 111 -7.74 17.20 -24.55
N GLY A 112 -6.99 17.76 -23.61
CA GLY A 112 -6.49 19.13 -23.64
C GLY A 112 -5.22 19.35 -24.48
N GLY A 113 -4.70 18.33 -25.17
CA GLY A 113 -3.50 18.43 -26.01
C GLY A 113 -2.19 18.57 -25.24
N LYS A 114 -2.18 18.31 -23.93
CA LYS A 114 -0.94 18.32 -23.11
C LYS A 114 -0.17 17.02 -23.32
N ALA A 115 1.09 17.14 -23.73
CA ALA A 115 2.02 16.02 -23.75
C ALA A 115 2.39 15.63 -22.30
N ILE A 116 2.26 14.34 -21.98
CA ILE A 116 2.67 13.77 -20.69
C ILE A 116 4.15 13.42 -20.79
N ALA A 117 4.98 13.91 -19.86
CA ALA A 117 6.42 13.65 -19.88
C ALA A 117 6.74 12.23 -19.38
N PRO A 118 7.86 11.61 -19.81
CA PRO A 118 8.35 10.38 -19.20
C PRO A 118 8.58 10.54 -17.69
N LEU A 119 8.36 9.46 -16.94
CA LEU A 119 8.73 9.38 -15.52
C LEU A 119 10.25 9.54 -15.42
N ALA A 120 10.71 10.35 -14.46
CA ALA A 120 12.13 10.52 -14.22
C ALA A 120 12.65 9.32 -13.41
N GLU A 121 13.60 8.58 -13.98
CA GLU A 121 14.33 7.50 -13.31
C GLU A 121 14.99 8.02 -12.02
N ASP A 122 14.92 7.24 -10.94
CA ASP A 122 15.41 7.58 -9.58
C ASP A 122 14.71 8.79 -8.92
N GLY A 123 13.69 9.34 -9.59
CA GLY A 123 12.84 10.39 -9.03
C GLY A 123 12.12 9.90 -7.78
N ALA A 124 11.72 10.81 -6.89
CA ALA A 124 11.00 10.45 -5.67
C ALA A 124 9.74 9.60 -5.95
N LEU A 125 9.06 9.84 -7.10
CA LEU A 125 7.90 9.06 -7.52
C LEU A 125 8.28 7.65 -7.98
N ASP A 126 9.42 7.51 -8.65
CA ASP A 126 9.94 6.24 -9.16
C ASP A 126 10.39 5.34 -8.01
N ARG A 127 11.21 5.88 -7.10
CA ARG A 127 11.63 5.18 -5.86
C ARG A 127 10.46 4.74 -4.99
N ALA A 128 9.43 5.58 -4.86
CA ALA A 128 8.23 5.24 -4.09
C ALA A 128 7.35 4.17 -4.77
N LEU A 129 7.42 4.02 -6.10
CA LEU A 129 6.70 2.98 -6.84
C LEU A 129 7.47 1.65 -6.91
N SER A 130 8.80 1.70 -6.86
CA SER A 130 9.68 0.53 -6.89
C SER A 130 9.78 -0.21 -5.54
N GLY A 131 9.33 0.41 -4.44
CA GLY A 131 9.32 -0.21 -3.11
C GLY A 131 10.65 -0.16 -2.37
N ASP A 132 11.63 0.63 -2.83
CA ASP A 132 12.97 0.78 -2.25
C ASP A 132 12.98 1.69 -0.99
N LEU A 133 12.04 1.46 -0.07
CA LEU A 133 12.01 2.09 1.27
C LEU A 133 12.17 1.03 2.38
N GLU A 134 13.07 0.09 2.17
CA GLU A 134 13.83 -0.53 3.26
C GLU A 134 15.24 0.10 3.19
N ASP A 135 15.72 0.68 4.30
CA ASP A 135 17.01 1.40 4.46
C ASP A 135 17.01 2.95 4.30
N ALA A 136 16.12 3.63 5.03
CA ALA A 136 16.33 5.02 5.44
C ALA A 136 16.18 5.20 6.97
N TRP A 137 16.54 4.18 7.73
CA TRP A 137 16.68 4.22 9.19
C TRP A 137 18.07 3.67 9.54
N ASP A 138 18.78 4.45 10.35
CA ASP A 138 20.15 4.31 10.87
C ASP A 138 21.27 4.72 9.87
N GLU A 139 22.24 5.61 10.13
CA GLU A 139 22.58 6.57 11.19
C GLU A 139 23.87 7.27 10.67
N ASP A 140 23.96 8.61 10.76
CA ASP A 140 25.18 9.45 10.91
C ASP A 140 25.14 10.72 10.05
N ASP A 141 24.46 11.74 10.59
CA ASP A 141 24.87 13.13 10.37
C ASP A 141 25.01 13.76 11.76
N ASP A 142 26.26 13.76 12.20
CA ASP A 142 26.78 14.34 13.42
C ASP A 142 26.57 15.86 13.36
N TRP A 143 25.50 16.33 14.00
CA TRP A 143 25.32 17.72 14.37
C TRP A 143 25.30 17.77 15.89
N ASP A 144 26.41 18.23 16.46
CA ASP A 144 26.49 18.82 17.79
C ASP A 144 25.40 19.89 17.92
N HIS A 145 24.26 19.48 18.44
CA HIS A 145 23.31 20.36 19.09
C HIS A 145 23.42 20.07 20.58
N GLU A 146 24.09 21.00 21.28
CA GLU A 146 23.71 21.38 22.63
C GLU A 146 22.18 21.32 22.74
N GLU A 147 21.67 20.73 23.81
CA GLU A 147 20.25 20.68 24.15
C GLU A 147 19.70 22.10 24.31
N ASP A 148 19.47 22.79 23.19
CA ASP A 148 18.55 23.91 23.11
C ASP A 148 17.15 23.32 23.09
N GLU A 149 16.71 23.06 24.32
CA GLU A 149 15.35 23.03 24.81
C GLU A 149 14.54 24.12 24.09
N TRP A 150 14.04 23.83 22.88
CA TRP A 150 13.01 24.64 22.26
C TRP A 150 11.77 24.47 23.12
N ASP A 151 11.66 25.39 24.05
CA ASP A 151 10.48 25.88 24.72
C ASP A 151 9.38 26.04 23.65
N THR A 152 8.74 24.92 23.25
CA THR A 152 7.28 24.95 23.19
C THR A 152 6.94 25.65 24.47
N PRO A 153 6.28 26.83 24.45
CA PRO A 153 5.80 27.37 25.69
C PRO A 153 4.99 26.21 26.26
N ARG A 154 5.50 25.61 27.33
CA ARG A 154 4.67 24.95 28.32
C ARG A 154 3.78 26.10 28.72
N ILE A 155 2.69 26.30 27.97
CA ILE A 155 1.53 27.01 28.47
C ILE A 155 1.27 26.18 29.70
N PRO A 156 1.51 26.73 30.90
CA PRO A 156 1.28 25.96 32.08
C PRO A 156 -0.17 25.50 31.95
N ALA A 157 -0.45 24.21 32.06
CA ALA A 157 -1.83 23.76 32.27
C ALA A 157 -2.46 24.48 33.48
N ARG A 158 -1.60 25.10 34.31
CA ARG A 158 -1.96 26.12 35.30
C ARG A 158 -2.71 27.33 34.73
N ARG A 159 -2.44 27.92 33.55
CA ARG A 159 -3.19 29.13 33.10
C ARG A 159 -4.65 28.87 32.71
N GLY A 160 -4.97 27.69 32.17
CA GLY A 160 -6.35 27.28 31.85
C GLY A 160 -7.12 26.85 33.10
N ALA A 161 -6.49 26.02 33.95
CA ALA A 161 -7.04 25.60 35.23
C ALA A 161 -7.20 26.77 36.23
N ASP A 162 -6.29 27.75 36.21
CA ASP A 162 -6.33 28.96 37.05
C ASP A 162 -7.42 29.94 36.58
N ARG A 163 -7.65 30.07 35.26
CA ARG A 163 -8.80 30.83 34.74
C ARG A 163 -10.12 30.12 35.02
N GLN A 164 -10.19 28.80 34.85
CA GLN A 164 -11.38 28.01 35.17
C GLN A 164 -11.69 28.09 36.67
N ALA A 165 -10.70 27.92 37.54
CA ALA A 165 -10.83 28.07 38.99
C ALA A 165 -11.17 29.51 39.41
N THR A 166 -10.67 30.52 38.68
CA THR A 166 -11.05 31.93 38.89
C THR A 166 -12.49 32.19 38.50
N VAL A 167 -12.97 31.61 37.39
CA VAL A 167 -14.38 31.66 36.98
C VAL A 167 -15.25 30.95 38.01
N GLU A 168 -14.87 29.75 38.45
CA GLU A 168 -15.58 29.01 39.50
C GLU A 168 -15.64 29.78 40.82
N LYS A 169 -14.53 30.37 41.27
CA LYS A 169 -14.48 31.21 42.47
C LYS A 169 -15.33 32.49 42.32
N ALA A 170 -15.32 33.11 41.13
CA ALA A 170 -16.13 34.28 40.83
C ALA A 170 -17.63 33.92 40.82
N LEU A 171 -18.02 32.77 40.28
CA LEU A 171 -19.39 32.27 40.28
C LEU A 171 -19.85 31.82 41.68
N ALA A 172 -18.97 31.18 42.45
CA ALA A 172 -19.26 30.74 43.82
C ALA A 172 -19.51 31.91 44.78
N GLY A 173 -18.94 33.09 44.51
CA GLY A 173 -19.17 34.32 45.26
C GLY A 173 -20.44 35.09 44.86
N GLN A 174 -21.16 34.69 43.81
CA GLN A 174 -22.37 35.36 43.36
C GLN A 174 -23.61 34.84 44.10
N SER A 175 -24.61 35.71 44.25
CA SER A 175 -25.92 35.28 44.76
C SER A 175 -26.63 34.40 43.73
N ARG A 176 -27.59 33.60 44.20
CA ARG A 176 -28.43 32.77 43.34
C ARG A 176 -29.13 33.60 42.25
N GLU A 177 -29.66 34.78 42.59
CA GLU A 177 -30.30 35.66 41.60
C GLU A 177 -29.30 36.20 40.56
N ALA A 178 -28.06 36.50 40.97
CA ALA A 178 -27.03 37.01 40.06
C ALA A 178 -26.58 35.94 39.07
N LEU A 179 -26.39 34.69 39.52
CA LEU A 179 -26.10 33.55 38.65
C LEU A 179 -27.25 33.26 37.67
N LEU A 180 -28.50 33.34 38.15
CA LEU A 180 -29.68 33.10 37.32
C LEU A 180 -29.82 34.17 36.22
N ARG A 181 -29.57 35.45 36.54
CA ARG A 181 -29.51 36.51 35.51
C ARG A 181 -28.38 36.29 34.51
N LEU A 182 -27.19 35.92 34.97
CA LEU A 182 -26.05 35.63 34.09
C LEU A 182 -26.36 34.50 33.11
N LEU A 183 -26.97 33.40 33.59
CA LEU A 183 -27.37 32.27 32.76
C LEU A 183 -28.48 32.65 31.77
N CYS A 184 -29.47 33.43 32.18
CA CYS A 184 -30.51 33.95 31.28
C CYS A 184 -29.92 34.86 30.19
N ASP A 185 -28.99 35.76 30.54
CA ASP A 185 -28.31 36.64 29.58
C ASP A 185 -27.41 35.86 28.62
N LEU A 186 -26.75 34.79 29.09
CA LEU A 186 -25.98 33.89 28.25
C LEU A 186 -26.88 33.09 27.32
N ALA A 187 -27.99 32.54 27.83
CA ALA A 187 -28.98 31.81 27.03
C ALA A 187 -29.64 32.71 25.97
N ALA A 188 -29.86 34.00 26.27
CA ALA A 188 -30.39 34.96 25.31
C ALA A 188 -29.39 35.26 24.17
N ARG A 189 -28.09 35.33 24.49
CA ARG A 189 -27.01 35.62 23.52
C ARG A 189 -26.53 34.40 22.75
N HIS A 190 -26.70 33.20 23.33
CA HIS A 190 -26.17 31.95 22.82
C HIS A 190 -27.28 30.88 22.79
N PRO A 191 -27.92 30.66 21.62
CA PRO A 191 -29.03 29.71 21.49
C PRO A 191 -28.68 28.27 21.93
N HIS A 192 -27.42 27.86 21.81
CA HIS A 192 -26.94 26.55 22.27
C HIS A 192 -27.00 26.41 23.80
N ILE A 193 -26.66 27.46 24.57
CA ILE A 193 -26.76 27.47 26.04
C ILE A 193 -28.23 27.39 26.47
N LYS A 194 -29.12 28.13 25.80
CA LYS A 194 -30.57 28.04 26.05
C LYS A 194 -31.09 26.62 25.85
N ARG A 195 -30.66 25.97 24.76
CA ARG A 195 -31.04 24.58 24.47
C ARG A 195 -30.50 23.63 25.54
N LEU A 196 -29.21 23.74 25.91
CA LEU A 196 -28.60 22.91 26.95
C LEU A 196 -29.34 23.01 28.29
N ILE A 197 -29.69 24.23 28.73
CA ILE A 197 -30.43 24.44 29.99
C ILE A 197 -31.81 23.75 29.93
N LEU A 198 -32.56 23.95 28.84
CA LEU A 198 -33.88 23.34 28.68
C LEU A 198 -33.82 21.80 28.58
N GLU A 199 -32.80 21.25 27.91
CA GLU A 199 -32.61 19.81 27.78
C GLU A 199 -32.15 19.16 29.10
N THR A 200 -31.32 19.86 29.88
CA THR A 200 -30.92 19.41 31.23
C THR A 200 -32.13 19.36 32.17
N GLU A 201 -32.99 20.38 32.14
CA GLU A 201 -34.26 20.38 32.88
C GLU A 201 -35.19 19.26 32.39
N GLN A 202 -35.27 19.01 31.08
CA GLN A 202 -36.07 17.89 30.54
C GLN A 202 -35.56 16.52 30.99
N LEU A 203 -34.25 16.32 31.10
CA LEU A 203 -33.65 15.11 31.66
C LEU A 203 -33.96 14.97 33.16
N ALA A 204 -33.86 16.06 33.92
CA ALA A 204 -34.16 16.08 35.35
C ALA A 204 -35.66 15.83 35.65
N ASP A 205 -36.56 16.36 34.81
CA ASP A 205 -38.01 16.20 34.93
C ASP A 205 -38.55 14.86 34.37
N GLY A 206 -37.69 13.97 33.88
CA GLY A 206 -38.08 12.69 33.29
C GLY A 206 -38.78 12.79 31.92
N ARG A 207 -38.64 13.92 31.22
CA ARG A 207 -39.15 14.14 29.85
C ARG A 207 -38.20 13.59 28.77
N THR A 208 -37.50 12.50 29.07
CA THR A 208 -36.46 11.87 28.22
C THR A 208 -36.97 11.52 26.82
N ASP A 209 -38.22 11.09 26.68
CA ASP A 209 -38.83 10.76 25.38
C ASP A 209 -38.87 11.94 24.40
N GLN A 210 -39.06 13.17 24.90
CA GLN A 210 -39.06 14.36 24.05
C GLN A 210 -37.65 14.65 23.54
N LEU A 211 -36.64 14.47 24.39
CA LEU A 211 -35.24 14.63 24.02
C LEU A 211 -34.82 13.59 22.98
N ILE A 212 -35.16 12.31 23.18
CA ILE A 212 -34.86 11.23 22.22
C ILE A 212 -35.48 11.53 20.84
N ARG A 213 -36.75 11.95 20.80
CA ARG A 213 -37.42 12.35 19.55
C ARG A 213 -36.77 13.55 18.89
N ALA A 214 -36.32 14.54 19.67
CA ALA A 214 -35.62 15.71 19.15
C ALA A 214 -34.24 15.33 18.59
N LEU A 215 -33.49 14.49 19.30
CA LEU A 215 -32.17 14.01 18.89
C LEU A 215 -32.26 13.15 17.63
N ARG A 216 -33.25 12.27 17.51
CA ARG A 216 -33.52 11.51 16.27
C ARG A 216 -33.78 12.43 15.07
N LYS A 217 -34.53 13.52 15.26
CA LYS A 217 -34.75 14.52 14.20
C LYS A 217 -33.48 15.29 13.84
N ASP A 218 -32.64 15.59 14.82
CA ASP A 218 -31.36 16.27 14.59
C ASP A 218 -30.39 15.35 13.82
N ILE A 219 -30.31 14.07 14.18
CA ILE A 219 -29.56 13.05 13.42
C ILE A 219 -30.06 13.01 11.98
N ALA A 220 -31.37 12.82 11.77
CA ALA A 220 -31.97 12.78 10.44
C ALA A 220 -31.73 14.06 9.62
N ARG A 221 -31.70 15.22 10.25
CA ARG A 221 -31.39 16.49 9.57
C ARG A 221 -29.92 16.56 9.17
N LEU A 222 -29.01 16.15 10.05
CA LEU A 222 -27.57 16.20 9.78
C LEU A 222 -27.14 15.19 8.72
N THR A 223 -27.76 14.02 8.68
CA THR A 223 -27.47 12.94 7.72
C THR A 223 -28.18 13.09 6.37
N ALA A 224 -29.17 14.01 6.27
CA ALA A 224 -29.98 14.18 5.06
C ALA A 224 -29.20 14.70 3.85
N GLU A 225 -28.13 15.46 4.06
CA GLU A 225 -27.32 16.03 2.99
C GLU A 225 -25.91 15.41 3.01
N PRO A 226 -25.36 14.97 1.86
CA PRO A 226 -23.98 14.54 1.78
C PRO A 226 -23.02 15.67 2.15
N ALA A 227 -21.96 15.34 2.87
CA ALA A 227 -20.92 16.31 3.19
C ALA A 227 -20.03 16.55 1.96
N TRP A 228 -19.46 17.74 1.86
CA TRP A 228 -18.45 18.03 0.85
C TRP A 228 -17.48 19.11 1.34
N TYR A 229 -16.22 19.01 0.93
CA TYR A 229 -15.21 20.00 1.27
C TYR A 229 -14.27 20.28 0.09
N ASN A 230 -14.08 21.56 -0.23
CA ASN A 230 -13.16 22.02 -1.25
C ASN A 230 -11.94 22.69 -0.60
N PRO A 231 -10.82 21.97 -0.44
CA PRO A 231 -9.62 22.48 0.22
C PRO A 231 -8.97 23.66 -0.52
N TRP A 232 -9.26 23.84 -1.81
CA TRP A 232 -8.69 24.92 -2.63
C TRP A 232 -9.38 26.28 -2.41
N ARG A 233 -10.63 26.25 -1.95
CA ARG A 233 -11.41 27.46 -1.64
C ARG A 233 -11.62 27.66 -0.14
N GLY A 234 -11.30 26.66 0.68
CA GLY A 234 -11.63 26.65 2.10
C GLY A 234 -13.14 26.63 2.34
N GLU A 235 -13.93 26.18 1.35
CA GLU A 235 -15.39 26.15 1.38
C GLU A 235 -15.87 24.71 1.45
N GLY A 236 -16.92 24.46 2.21
CA GLY A 236 -17.56 23.15 2.28
C GLY A 236 -18.74 23.15 3.23
N SER A 237 -19.48 22.07 3.19
CA SER A 237 -20.54 21.76 4.15
C SER A 237 -20.17 20.45 4.83
N ILE A 238 -19.50 20.55 5.98
CA ILE A 238 -19.19 19.39 6.83
C ILE A 238 -20.16 19.42 8.02
N PRO A 239 -21.02 18.40 8.18
CA PRO A 239 -21.99 18.35 9.26
C PRO A 239 -21.31 18.39 10.62
N ASP A 240 -21.83 19.20 11.54
CA ASP A 240 -21.36 19.26 12.91
C ASP A 240 -22.12 18.26 13.79
N TYR A 241 -21.44 17.16 14.11
CA TYR A 241 -21.94 16.11 14.99
C TYR A 241 -21.64 16.35 16.48
N GLY A 242 -20.87 17.39 16.83
CA GLY A 242 -20.53 17.70 18.23
C GLY A 242 -21.76 17.78 19.14
N PRO A 243 -22.81 18.55 18.78
CA PRO A 243 -24.03 18.62 19.58
C PRO A 243 -24.78 17.28 19.70
N VAL A 244 -24.66 16.38 18.73
CA VAL A 244 -25.24 15.03 18.81
C VAL A 244 -24.47 14.19 19.81
N ALA A 245 -23.13 14.18 19.72
CA ALA A 245 -22.26 13.46 20.66
C ALA A 245 -22.47 13.91 22.11
N GLU A 246 -22.55 15.22 22.36
CA GLU A 246 -22.80 15.80 23.68
C GLU A 246 -24.15 15.34 24.26
N ARG A 247 -25.20 15.26 23.44
CA ARG A 247 -26.54 14.84 23.89
C ARG A 247 -26.63 13.33 24.10
N LEU A 248 -25.96 12.53 23.27
CA LEU A 248 -25.79 11.09 23.52
C LEU A 248 -25.05 10.87 24.84
N ARG A 249 -24.01 11.66 25.12
CA ARG A 249 -23.25 11.60 26.37
C ARG A 249 -24.14 11.96 27.57
N ALA A 250 -24.91 13.04 27.47
CA ALA A 250 -25.84 13.45 28.52
C ALA A 250 -26.88 12.36 28.83
N LEU A 251 -27.45 11.72 27.80
CA LEU A 251 -28.35 10.58 27.97
C LEU A 251 -27.67 9.41 28.70
N LEU A 252 -26.43 9.09 28.31
CA LEU A 252 -25.65 8.03 28.93
C LEU A 252 -25.33 8.33 30.41
N ASP A 253 -24.95 9.56 30.73
CA ASP A 253 -24.61 9.98 32.09
C ASP A 253 -25.82 9.92 33.03
N HIS A 254 -27.03 10.14 32.50
CA HIS A 254 -28.30 9.99 33.24
C HIS A 254 -28.88 8.57 33.22
N GLY A 255 -28.10 7.58 32.74
CA GLY A 255 -28.47 6.16 32.81
C GLY A 255 -29.37 5.67 31.67
N HIS A 256 -29.58 6.46 30.63
CA HIS A 256 -30.40 6.10 29.47
C HIS A 256 -29.60 5.37 28.38
N ALA A 257 -28.83 4.34 28.76
CA ALA A 257 -27.97 3.60 27.85
C ALA A 257 -28.72 2.96 26.68
N ASP A 258 -29.92 2.42 26.92
CA ASP A 258 -30.76 1.81 25.88
C ASP A 258 -31.15 2.80 24.77
N ALA A 259 -31.52 4.01 25.18
CA ALA A 259 -31.86 5.07 24.23
C ALA A 259 -30.64 5.50 23.40
N VAL A 260 -29.45 5.51 24.00
CA VAL A 260 -28.20 5.82 23.30
C VAL A 260 -27.86 4.73 22.28
N VAL A 261 -28.04 3.44 22.63
CA VAL A 261 -27.84 2.33 21.68
C VAL A 261 -28.86 2.39 20.53
N GLU A 262 -30.13 2.65 20.82
CA GLU A 262 -31.19 2.78 19.79
C GLU A 262 -30.93 3.97 18.84
N LEU A 263 -30.52 5.12 19.37
CA LEU A 263 -30.13 6.26 18.55
C LEU A 263 -28.84 6.00 17.78
N GLY A 264 -27.92 5.24 18.37
CA GLY A 264 -26.71 4.74 17.74
C GLY A 264 -27.00 3.89 16.50
N GLU A 265 -28.03 3.06 16.52
CA GLU A 265 -28.47 2.30 15.33
C GLU A 265 -28.95 3.22 14.21
N THR A 266 -29.75 4.23 14.56
CA THR A 266 -30.22 5.23 13.57
C THR A 266 -29.03 6.00 12.98
N LEU A 267 -28.06 6.36 13.83
CA LEU A 267 -26.87 7.06 13.42
C LEU A 267 -25.93 6.17 12.58
N TRP A 268 -25.85 4.88 12.88
CA TRP A 268 -25.09 3.90 12.11
C TRP A 268 -25.61 3.83 10.68
N GLU A 269 -26.91 3.54 10.51
CA GLU A 269 -27.51 3.36 9.19
C GLU A 269 -27.40 4.64 8.34
N GLN A 270 -27.79 5.78 8.91
CA GLN A 270 -27.83 7.05 8.18
C GLN A 270 -26.43 7.66 8.01
N GLY A 271 -25.57 7.53 9.02
CA GLY A 271 -24.20 8.01 9.00
C GLY A 271 -23.33 7.26 8.00
N ASN A 272 -23.43 5.91 7.94
CA ASN A 272 -22.74 5.13 6.91
C ASN A 272 -23.19 5.55 5.50
N ALA A 273 -24.50 5.73 5.29
CA ALA A 273 -25.02 6.20 4.00
C ALA A 273 -24.50 7.61 3.65
N GLN A 274 -24.38 8.50 4.63
CA GLN A 274 -23.82 9.83 4.42
C GLN A 274 -22.33 9.77 4.07
N VAL A 275 -21.51 9.01 4.81
CA VAL A 275 -20.08 8.86 4.54
C VAL A 275 -19.85 8.28 3.15
N GLU A 276 -20.66 7.29 2.75
CA GLU A 276 -20.62 6.71 1.41
C GLU A 276 -20.83 7.77 0.30
N GLN A 277 -21.71 8.74 0.56
CA GLN A 277 -22.11 9.78 -0.40
C GLN A 277 -21.27 11.06 -0.31
N SER A 278 -20.43 11.20 0.71
CA SER A 278 -19.70 12.44 1.00
C SER A 278 -18.47 12.61 0.09
N ASP A 279 -18.24 13.85 -0.34
CA ASP A 279 -17.06 14.28 -1.11
C ASP A 279 -16.15 15.14 -0.22
N ASP A 280 -15.67 14.53 0.86
CA ASP A 280 -14.71 15.09 1.81
C ASP A 280 -13.47 14.18 1.92
N GLU A 281 -12.47 14.60 2.71
CA GLU A 281 -11.23 13.86 2.90
C GLU A 281 -11.31 12.83 4.05
N GLY A 282 -12.51 12.61 4.62
CA GLY A 282 -12.77 11.72 5.75
C GLY A 282 -13.29 12.44 7.00
N GLU A 283 -13.48 13.76 6.95
CA GLU A 283 -13.93 14.56 8.10
C GLU A 283 -15.29 14.11 8.65
N THR A 284 -16.23 13.73 7.77
CA THR A 284 -17.54 13.24 8.21
C THR A 284 -17.43 11.91 8.96
N GLY A 285 -16.57 10.99 8.50
CA GLY A 285 -16.30 9.74 9.20
C GLY A 285 -15.70 9.96 10.59
N ILE A 286 -14.71 10.86 10.70
CA ILE A 286 -14.09 11.22 12.00
C ILE A 286 -15.14 11.80 12.96
N ARG A 287 -16.01 12.68 12.48
CA ARG A 287 -17.06 13.30 13.31
C ARG A 287 -18.13 12.30 13.75
N LEU A 288 -18.50 11.36 12.89
CA LEU A 288 -19.41 10.27 13.24
C LEU A 288 -18.80 9.30 14.24
N THR A 289 -17.50 9.01 14.12
CA THR A 289 -16.76 8.15 15.05
C THR A 289 -16.90 8.66 16.48
N ALA A 290 -16.78 9.98 16.71
CA ALA A 290 -16.96 10.56 18.04
C ALA A 290 -18.35 10.30 18.66
N CYS A 291 -19.41 10.25 17.85
CA CYS A 291 -20.73 9.85 18.31
C CYS A 291 -20.80 8.34 18.58
N MET A 292 -20.23 7.53 17.69
CA MET A 292 -20.21 6.07 17.83
C MET A 292 -19.40 5.62 19.05
N ASP A 293 -18.35 6.34 19.46
CA ASP A 293 -17.61 6.07 20.68
C ASP A 293 -18.51 6.18 21.93
N VAL A 294 -19.45 7.12 21.95
CA VAL A 294 -20.45 7.23 23.04
C VAL A 294 -21.40 6.03 23.02
N VAL A 295 -21.80 5.57 21.83
CA VAL A 295 -22.65 4.38 21.65
C VAL A 295 -21.92 3.11 22.14
N LEU A 296 -20.64 2.97 21.78
CA LEU A 296 -19.77 1.87 22.23
C LEU A 296 -19.57 1.89 23.75
N GLU A 297 -19.51 3.07 24.37
CA GLU A 297 -19.47 3.21 25.82
C GLU A 297 -20.80 2.83 26.49
N ALA A 298 -21.93 3.17 25.85
CA ALA A 298 -23.27 2.86 26.33
C ALA A 298 -23.63 1.38 26.22
N LEU A 299 -23.14 0.68 25.19
CA LEU A 299 -23.52 -0.70 24.88
C LEU A 299 -23.40 -1.67 26.09
N PRO A 300 -22.29 -1.71 26.85
CA PRO A 300 -22.19 -2.54 28.05
C PRO A 300 -23.13 -2.16 29.21
N ARG A 301 -23.69 -0.95 29.18
CA ARG A 301 -24.62 -0.41 30.19
C ARG A 301 -26.09 -0.56 29.77
N SER A 302 -26.35 -1.06 28.56
CA SER A 302 -27.69 -1.33 28.05
C SER A 302 -28.34 -2.53 28.75
N SER A 303 -29.65 -2.65 28.62
CA SER A 303 -30.46 -3.78 29.09
C SER A 303 -30.34 -5.04 28.22
N LEU A 304 -29.65 -4.95 27.07
CA LEU A 304 -29.31 -6.13 26.27
C LEU A 304 -28.51 -7.13 27.10
N ALA A 305 -28.80 -8.41 26.94
CA ALA A 305 -27.99 -9.45 27.55
C ALA A 305 -26.53 -9.35 27.04
N PRO A 306 -25.50 -9.61 27.86
CA PRO A 306 -24.11 -9.46 27.43
C PRO A 306 -23.72 -10.21 26.14
N PRO A 307 -24.22 -11.43 25.85
CA PRO A 307 -24.01 -12.08 24.56
C PRO A 307 -24.64 -11.31 23.38
N ALA A 308 -25.83 -10.73 23.58
CA ALA A 308 -26.51 -9.91 22.58
C ALA A 308 -25.75 -8.60 22.32
N GLN A 309 -25.17 -7.99 23.35
CA GLN A 309 -24.28 -6.82 23.20
C GLN A 309 -23.04 -7.16 22.35
N LEU A 310 -22.39 -8.30 22.62
CA LEU A 310 -21.23 -8.75 21.84
C LEU A 310 -21.60 -9.04 20.38
N LEU A 311 -22.71 -9.74 20.14
CA LEU A 311 -23.19 -10.05 18.79
C LEU A 311 -23.57 -8.78 18.03
N TRP A 312 -24.21 -7.83 18.70
CA TRP A 312 -24.48 -6.51 18.13
C TRP A 312 -23.20 -5.84 17.62
N LEU A 313 -22.17 -5.79 18.47
CA LEU A 313 -20.89 -5.18 18.09
C LEU A 313 -20.19 -5.93 16.95
N ILE A 314 -20.21 -7.26 16.99
CA ILE A 314 -19.63 -8.11 15.94
C ILE A 314 -20.34 -7.90 14.60
N ASP A 315 -21.67 -7.79 14.61
CA ASP A 315 -22.46 -7.57 13.40
C ASP A 315 -22.14 -6.20 12.78
N ARG A 316 -22.07 -5.15 13.61
CA ARG A 316 -21.65 -3.82 13.16
C ARG A 316 -20.21 -3.80 12.64
N LEU A 317 -19.28 -4.52 13.27
CA LEU A 317 -17.89 -4.67 12.78
C LEU A 317 -17.82 -5.42 11.44
N PHE A 318 -18.77 -6.30 11.14
CA PHE A 318 -18.83 -6.92 9.81
C PHE A 318 -19.29 -5.93 8.72
N GLU A 319 -20.16 -5.01 9.09
CA GLU A 319 -20.73 -3.95 8.25
C GLU A 319 -19.84 -2.70 8.12
N ASP A 320 -18.87 -2.50 9.03
CA ASP A 320 -18.04 -1.29 9.09
C ASP A 320 -17.06 -1.16 7.92
N GLU A 321 -17.51 -0.55 6.82
CA GLU A 321 -16.67 -0.26 5.65
C GLU A 321 -15.82 1.02 5.81
N PHE A 322 -16.11 1.85 6.82
CA PHE A 322 -15.52 3.19 6.97
C PHE A 322 -14.76 3.40 8.28
N ASP A 323 -14.55 2.34 9.07
CA ASP A 323 -13.82 2.36 10.34
C ASP A 323 -14.42 3.34 11.37
N LEU A 324 -15.75 3.36 11.45
CA LEU A 324 -16.50 4.23 12.38
C LEU A 324 -16.49 3.69 13.82
N LEU A 325 -16.05 2.45 14.02
CA LEU A 325 -16.03 1.76 15.32
C LEU A 325 -14.62 1.58 15.88
N GLY A 326 -13.75 2.58 15.77
CA GLY A 326 -12.36 2.51 16.26
C GLY A 326 -12.22 2.07 17.74
N GLY A 327 -13.21 2.37 18.58
CA GLY A 327 -13.25 1.95 19.99
C GLY A 327 -13.72 0.51 20.27
N ALA A 328 -14.12 -0.27 19.26
CA ALA A 328 -14.79 -1.56 19.44
C ALA A 328 -13.95 -2.60 20.17
N ASP A 329 -12.65 -2.69 19.86
CA ASP A 329 -11.74 -3.66 20.49
C ASP A 329 -11.65 -3.48 22.02
N ALA A 330 -11.67 -2.21 22.48
CA ALA A 330 -11.69 -1.89 23.90
C ALA A 330 -12.98 -2.39 24.58
N VAL A 331 -14.13 -2.31 23.89
CA VAL A 331 -15.41 -2.84 24.38
C VAL A 331 -15.36 -4.35 24.49
N LEU A 332 -14.91 -5.04 23.43
CA LEU A 332 -14.80 -6.50 23.43
C LEU A 332 -13.93 -6.99 24.60
N LYS A 333 -12.90 -6.24 25.01
CA LYS A 333 -11.99 -6.59 26.12
C LYS A 333 -12.52 -6.27 27.53
N LYS A 334 -13.71 -5.68 27.67
CA LYS A 334 -14.27 -5.33 29.00
C LYS A 334 -14.54 -6.58 29.84
N ARG A 335 -14.21 -6.49 31.14
CA ARG A 335 -14.35 -7.59 32.12
C ARG A 335 -15.80 -8.04 32.38
N VAL A 336 -16.78 -7.22 31.99
CA VAL A 336 -18.21 -7.58 32.05
C VAL A 336 -18.54 -8.78 31.13
N TYR A 337 -17.74 -8.99 30.09
CA TYR A 337 -17.88 -10.11 29.17
C TYR A 337 -17.11 -11.33 29.68
N THR A 338 -17.83 -12.23 30.35
CA THR A 338 -17.27 -13.45 30.93
C THR A 338 -17.09 -14.56 29.90
N ARG A 339 -16.34 -15.61 30.27
CA ARG A 339 -16.20 -16.83 29.45
C ARG A 339 -17.54 -17.45 29.07
N VAL A 340 -18.54 -17.39 29.94
CA VAL A 340 -19.88 -17.95 29.67
C VAL A 340 -20.55 -17.20 28.52
N HIS A 341 -20.44 -15.87 28.51
CA HIS A 341 -20.99 -15.06 27.42
C HIS A 341 -20.30 -15.37 26.09
N TRP A 342 -18.97 -15.50 26.09
CA TRP A 342 -18.21 -15.85 24.89
C TRP A 342 -18.52 -17.25 24.34
N ARG A 343 -18.92 -18.21 25.19
CA ARG A 343 -19.38 -19.53 24.73
C ARG A 343 -20.69 -19.46 23.95
N GLU A 344 -21.62 -18.61 24.39
CA GLU A 344 -22.89 -18.39 23.69
C GLU A 344 -22.66 -17.70 22.35
N VAL A 345 -21.84 -16.64 22.33
CA VAL A 345 -21.41 -15.95 21.09
C VAL A 345 -20.73 -16.92 20.13
N ALA A 346 -19.81 -17.76 20.63
CA ALA A 346 -19.15 -18.77 19.81
C ALA A 346 -20.16 -19.76 19.20
N GLY A 347 -21.16 -20.21 19.94
CA GLY A 347 -22.21 -21.09 19.41
C GLY A 347 -23.04 -20.44 18.29
N VAL A 348 -23.36 -19.15 18.42
CA VAL A 348 -24.04 -18.39 17.36
C VAL A 348 -23.16 -18.25 16.12
N LEU A 349 -21.87 -17.94 16.31
CA LEU A 349 -20.91 -17.83 15.21
C LEU A 349 -20.61 -19.17 14.53
N GLU A 350 -20.56 -20.28 15.29
CA GLU A 350 -20.48 -21.65 14.78
C GLU A 350 -21.65 -21.92 13.82
N ALA A 351 -22.89 -21.69 14.28
CA ALA A 351 -24.10 -21.89 13.49
C ALA A 351 -24.14 -21.01 12.24
N ARG A 352 -23.75 -19.72 12.35
CA ARG A 352 -23.66 -18.81 11.21
C ARG A 352 -22.65 -19.31 10.18
N LEU A 353 -21.46 -19.73 10.61
CA LEU A 353 -20.42 -20.25 9.72
C LEU A 353 -20.85 -21.56 9.05
N ASP A 354 -21.54 -22.45 9.76
CA ASP A 354 -22.02 -23.71 9.21
C ASP A 354 -23.16 -23.52 8.20
N ALA A 355 -24.01 -22.51 8.39
CA ALA A 355 -25.07 -22.15 7.44
C ALA A 355 -24.54 -21.48 6.15
N MET A 356 -23.33 -20.90 6.18
CA MET A 356 -22.74 -20.27 5.00
C MET A 356 -22.34 -21.30 3.94
N PRO A 357 -22.46 -20.97 2.64
CA PRO A 357 -21.99 -21.84 1.57
C PRO A 357 -20.47 -22.03 1.66
N ARG A 358 -20.02 -23.25 1.36
CA ARG A 358 -18.60 -23.55 1.22
C ARG A 358 -18.16 -23.25 -0.23
N PRO A 359 -17.27 -22.28 -0.46
CA PRO A 359 -16.84 -21.93 -1.81
C PRO A 359 -16.10 -23.11 -2.45
N LYS A 360 -16.49 -23.48 -3.67
CA LYS A 360 -15.77 -24.46 -4.51
C LYS A 360 -15.13 -23.73 -5.68
N GLY A 361 -13.86 -23.34 -5.55
CA GLY A 361 -13.11 -22.56 -6.55
C GLY A 361 -13.68 -21.15 -6.82
N GLY A 362 -12.85 -20.20 -7.24
CA GLY A 362 -13.22 -18.90 -7.84
C GLY A 362 -14.12 -17.90 -7.07
N GLY A 363 -14.80 -18.30 -6.00
CA GLY A 363 -15.78 -17.50 -5.25
C GLY A 363 -15.14 -16.61 -4.19
N PHE A 364 -14.32 -15.63 -4.61
CA PHE A 364 -13.55 -14.76 -3.71
C PHE A 364 -14.42 -14.11 -2.62
N ARG A 365 -15.57 -13.50 -2.97
CA ARG A 365 -16.46 -12.87 -1.99
C ARG A 365 -16.96 -13.85 -0.93
N VAL A 366 -17.41 -15.03 -1.35
CA VAL A 366 -17.93 -16.06 -0.43
C VAL A 366 -16.82 -16.55 0.51
N ARG A 367 -15.62 -16.80 -0.03
CA ARG A 367 -14.43 -17.15 0.77
C ARG A 367 -14.10 -16.07 1.79
N TYR A 368 -14.05 -14.82 1.37
CA TYR A 368 -13.72 -13.67 2.21
C TYR A 368 -14.70 -13.51 3.38
N PHE A 369 -16.02 -13.53 3.12
CA PHE A 369 -17.00 -13.44 4.20
C PHE A 369 -16.93 -14.62 5.16
N ARG A 370 -16.76 -15.84 4.63
CA ARG A 370 -16.61 -17.06 5.45
C ARG A 370 -15.37 -16.99 6.35
N GLU A 371 -14.24 -16.54 5.81
CA GLU A 371 -12.99 -16.35 6.54
C GLU A 371 -13.14 -15.29 7.65
N ARG A 372 -13.81 -14.16 7.39
CA ARG A 372 -14.08 -13.12 8.41
C ARG A 372 -14.84 -13.70 9.61
N VAL A 373 -15.89 -14.48 9.36
CA VAL A 373 -16.66 -15.13 10.44
C VAL A 373 -15.80 -16.17 11.17
N LEU A 374 -15.01 -16.97 10.44
CA LEU A 374 -14.08 -17.92 11.05
C LEU A 374 -13.10 -17.21 11.99
N ARG A 375 -12.50 -16.09 11.57
CA ARG A 375 -11.54 -15.34 12.40
C ARG A 375 -12.16 -14.89 13.74
N VAL A 376 -13.35 -14.30 13.69
CA VAL A 376 -14.06 -13.87 14.91
C VAL A 376 -14.50 -15.07 15.76
N LEU A 377 -14.90 -16.18 15.13
CA LEU A 377 -15.22 -17.42 15.83
C LEU A 377 -14.01 -17.97 16.60
N LEU A 378 -12.82 -17.97 16.00
CA LEU A 378 -11.60 -18.45 16.66
C LEU A 378 -11.23 -17.55 17.85
N GLU A 379 -11.38 -16.25 17.72
CA GLU A 379 -11.22 -15.31 18.85
C GLU A 379 -12.25 -15.59 19.96
N ALA A 380 -13.51 -15.86 19.59
CA ALA A 380 -14.54 -16.25 20.53
C ALA A 380 -14.21 -17.56 21.25
N TYR A 381 -13.63 -18.56 20.57
CA TYR A 381 -13.13 -19.78 21.20
C TYR A 381 -12.03 -19.50 22.22
N GLU A 382 -11.05 -18.67 21.89
CA GLU A 382 -9.98 -18.29 22.82
C GLU A 382 -10.54 -17.64 24.08
N ARG A 383 -11.45 -16.67 23.91
CA ARG A 383 -12.11 -15.95 25.01
C ARG A 383 -13.06 -16.84 25.82
N ALA A 384 -13.69 -17.84 25.18
CA ALA A 384 -14.51 -18.87 25.83
C ALA A 384 -13.68 -19.92 26.60
N GLY A 385 -12.36 -20.00 26.33
CA GLY A 385 -11.46 -21.01 26.86
C GLY A 385 -11.53 -22.36 26.12
N TRP A 386 -12.05 -22.38 24.89
CA TRP A 386 -12.19 -23.57 24.02
C TRP A 386 -11.02 -23.72 23.06
N LYS A 387 -9.79 -23.68 23.59
CA LYS A 387 -8.57 -23.77 22.78
C LYS A 387 -8.47 -25.11 22.02
N ASP A 388 -9.03 -26.16 22.58
CA ASP A 388 -9.14 -27.50 22.00
C ASP A 388 -9.99 -27.54 20.71
N ARG A 389 -10.88 -26.56 20.50
CA ARG A 389 -11.73 -26.47 19.30
C ARG A 389 -11.09 -25.73 18.13
N ILE A 390 -10.01 -24.98 18.36
CA ILE A 390 -9.37 -24.12 17.34
C ILE A 390 -8.80 -24.95 16.18
N ILE A 391 -7.93 -25.92 16.48
CA ILE A 391 -7.29 -26.76 15.46
C ILE A 391 -8.32 -27.55 14.65
N PRO A 392 -9.26 -28.31 15.26
CA PRO A 392 -10.28 -29.06 14.49
C PRO A 392 -11.13 -28.15 13.58
N ARG A 393 -11.45 -26.94 14.04
CA ARG A 393 -12.22 -25.99 13.24
C ARG A 393 -11.41 -25.45 12.06
N LEU A 394 -10.15 -25.08 12.29
CA LEU A 394 -9.22 -24.66 11.23
C LEU A 394 -9.00 -25.78 10.20
N GLU A 395 -8.87 -27.03 10.61
CA GLU A 395 -8.74 -28.18 9.69
C GLU A 395 -9.97 -28.36 8.79
N THR A 396 -11.16 -28.20 9.37
CA THR A 396 -12.43 -28.30 8.64
C THR A 396 -12.60 -27.19 7.61
N GLU A 397 -12.06 -26.00 7.91
CA GLU A 397 -12.25 -24.78 7.11
C GLU A 397 -11.05 -24.43 6.22
N ALA A 398 -9.92 -25.12 6.35
CA ALA A 398 -8.65 -24.83 5.65
C ALA A 398 -8.82 -24.64 4.14
N GLU A 399 -9.54 -25.54 3.48
CA GLU A 399 -9.79 -25.47 2.03
C GLU A 399 -10.80 -24.38 1.66
N SER A 400 -11.86 -24.22 2.46
CA SER A 400 -12.96 -23.29 2.18
C SER A 400 -12.55 -21.83 2.39
N CYS A 401 -11.73 -21.56 3.41
CA CYS A 401 -11.28 -20.22 3.78
C CYS A 401 -9.84 -19.93 3.33
N ALA A 402 -9.12 -20.91 2.76
CA ALA A 402 -7.68 -20.83 2.49
C ALA A 402 -6.82 -20.50 3.74
N CYS A 403 -7.31 -20.80 4.95
CA CYS A 403 -6.69 -20.44 6.23
C CYS A 403 -5.56 -21.39 6.68
N TYR A 404 -4.83 -21.96 5.72
CA TYR A 404 -3.72 -22.89 5.99
C TYR A 404 -2.63 -22.28 6.87
N GLY A 405 -2.32 -20.99 6.72
CA GLY A 405 -1.34 -20.29 7.54
C GLY A 405 -1.71 -20.31 9.02
N ALA A 406 -2.95 -19.91 9.35
CA ALA A 406 -3.46 -19.91 10.71
C ALA A 406 -3.49 -21.33 11.32
N LEU A 407 -3.88 -22.34 10.53
CA LEU A 407 -3.83 -23.74 10.95
C LEU A 407 -2.41 -24.21 11.30
N VAL A 408 -1.45 -23.89 10.43
CA VAL A 408 -0.04 -24.23 10.65
C VAL A 408 0.49 -23.54 11.90
N ASP A 409 0.19 -22.26 12.09
CA ASP A 409 0.64 -21.50 13.25
C ASP A 409 0.04 -22.07 14.55
N ALA A 410 -1.25 -22.46 14.54
CA ALA A 410 -1.90 -23.14 15.66
C ALA A 410 -1.28 -24.52 15.99
N LEU A 411 -0.98 -25.33 14.97
CA LEU A 411 -0.31 -26.63 15.13
C LEU A 411 1.12 -26.48 15.68
N LEU A 412 1.86 -25.48 15.20
CA LEU A 412 3.21 -25.17 15.71
C LEU A 412 3.17 -24.72 17.17
N ALA A 413 2.19 -23.90 17.56
CA ALA A 413 1.98 -23.47 18.94
C ALA A 413 1.62 -24.66 19.86
N ALA A 414 0.90 -25.67 19.34
CA ALA A 414 0.61 -26.92 20.04
C ALA A 414 1.79 -27.92 20.06
N GLY A 415 2.91 -27.61 19.39
CA GLY A 415 4.06 -28.50 19.28
C GLY A 415 3.93 -29.61 18.23
N GLU A 416 2.85 -29.64 17.45
CA GLU A 416 2.53 -30.66 16.45
C GLU A 416 3.22 -30.39 15.09
N ARG A 417 4.56 -30.36 15.12
CA ARG A 417 5.41 -29.93 13.99
C ARG A 417 5.21 -30.76 12.71
N ASP A 418 5.03 -32.07 12.82
CA ASP A 418 4.88 -32.94 11.66
C ASP A 418 3.55 -32.70 10.93
N ARG A 419 2.45 -32.48 11.68
CA ARG A 419 1.17 -32.09 11.10
C ARG A 419 1.24 -30.69 10.48
N ALA A 420 1.90 -29.75 11.14
CA ALA A 420 2.13 -28.41 10.60
C ALA A 420 2.83 -28.48 9.23
N ARG A 421 3.90 -29.29 9.12
CA ARG A 421 4.60 -29.55 7.87
C ARG A 421 3.68 -30.15 6.80
N GLN A 422 2.89 -31.18 7.14
CA GLN A 422 1.96 -31.81 6.20
C GLN A 422 0.91 -30.82 5.68
N TRP A 423 0.37 -29.97 6.55
CA TRP A 423 -0.59 -28.94 6.17
C TRP A 423 0.01 -27.83 5.32
N CYS A 424 1.28 -27.45 5.52
CA CYS A 424 1.99 -26.57 4.59
C CYS A 424 2.08 -27.18 3.18
N ILE A 425 2.45 -28.46 3.06
CA ILE A 425 2.58 -29.15 1.77
C ILE A 425 1.21 -29.23 1.08
N LYS A 426 0.18 -29.68 1.82
CA LYS A 426 -1.20 -29.76 1.30
C LYS A 426 -1.71 -28.39 0.87
N GLY A 427 -1.55 -27.37 1.73
CA GLY A 427 -2.00 -26.01 1.44
C GLY A 427 -1.29 -25.40 0.24
N TYR A 428 0.01 -25.63 0.08
CA TYR A 428 0.76 -25.18 -1.09
C TYR A 428 0.16 -25.75 -2.38
N GLN A 429 -0.05 -27.06 -2.44
CA GLN A 429 -0.61 -27.74 -3.62
C GLN A 429 -2.00 -27.22 -4.00
N GLN A 430 -2.83 -26.91 -3.01
CA GLN A 430 -4.18 -26.38 -3.22
C GLN A 430 -4.20 -24.89 -3.63
N THR A 431 -3.17 -24.12 -3.28
CA THR A 431 -3.17 -22.66 -3.45
C THR A 431 -2.23 -22.16 -4.55
N VAL A 432 -1.25 -22.95 -5.00
CA VAL A 432 -0.22 -22.51 -5.95
C VAL A 432 -0.77 -21.92 -7.25
N LYS A 433 -1.94 -22.36 -7.73
CA LYS A 433 -2.57 -21.85 -8.96
C LYS A 433 -3.47 -20.63 -8.73
N GLU A 434 -4.35 -20.67 -7.73
CA GLU A 434 -5.37 -19.63 -7.52
C GLU A 434 -4.93 -18.53 -6.54
N ALA A 435 -4.00 -18.82 -5.64
CA ALA A 435 -3.54 -17.93 -4.57
C ALA A 435 -2.03 -18.11 -4.31
N PRO A 436 -1.16 -17.77 -5.28
CA PRO A 436 0.28 -18.01 -5.19
C PRO A 436 0.96 -17.31 -4.00
N GLY A 437 0.40 -16.21 -3.50
CA GLY A 437 0.88 -15.55 -2.27
C GLY A 437 0.73 -16.42 -1.03
N ILE A 438 -0.40 -17.14 -0.89
CA ILE A 438 -0.61 -18.09 0.21
C ILE A 438 0.39 -19.26 0.08
N ALA A 439 0.57 -19.78 -1.14
CA ALA A 439 1.52 -20.85 -1.39
C ALA A 439 2.96 -20.44 -1.03
N ALA A 440 3.39 -19.23 -1.41
CA ALA A 440 4.70 -18.69 -1.08
C ALA A 440 4.90 -18.61 0.45
N HIS A 441 3.90 -18.13 1.19
CA HIS A 441 3.95 -18.03 2.66
C HIS A 441 4.00 -19.40 3.35
N LEU A 442 3.37 -20.43 2.77
CA LEU A 442 3.46 -21.81 3.28
C LEU A 442 4.83 -22.44 3.02
N GLN A 443 5.42 -22.17 1.84
CA GLN A 443 6.78 -22.61 1.51
C GLN A 443 7.82 -21.93 2.39
N GLU A 444 7.65 -20.65 2.70
CA GLU A 444 8.48 -19.93 3.66
C GLU A 444 8.44 -20.57 5.05
N ARG A 445 7.26 -20.96 5.56
CA ARG A 445 7.15 -21.69 6.82
C ARG A 445 7.89 -23.02 6.78
N LEU A 446 7.79 -23.79 5.69
CA LEU A 446 8.54 -25.04 5.52
C LEU A 446 10.05 -24.80 5.52
N ARG A 447 10.51 -23.74 4.85
CA ARG A 447 11.91 -23.32 4.87
C ARG A 447 12.37 -22.95 6.28
N ALA A 448 11.58 -22.17 7.03
CA ALA A 448 11.89 -21.82 8.41
C ALA A 448 11.96 -23.06 9.33
N MET A 449 11.05 -24.04 9.14
CA MET A 449 11.12 -25.34 9.82
C MET A 449 12.40 -26.11 9.43
N GLY A 450 12.77 -26.13 8.15
CA GLY A 450 14.02 -26.73 7.67
C GLY A 450 15.27 -26.10 8.28
N GLN A 451 15.30 -24.77 8.41
CA GLN A 451 16.39 -24.03 9.05
C GLN A 451 16.55 -24.41 10.52
N ARG A 452 15.44 -24.44 11.28
CA ARG A 452 15.45 -24.84 12.70
C ARG A 452 15.92 -26.28 12.90
N SER A 453 15.55 -27.18 11.98
CA SER A 453 15.98 -28.58 11.99
C SER A 453 17.35 -28.82 11.32
N ARG A 454 18.08 -27.77 10.93
CA ARG A 454 19.39 -27.83 10.24
C ARG A 454 19.41 -28.69 8.97
N ARG A 455 18.28 -28.77 8.25
CA ARG A 455 18.17 -29.43 6.95
C ARG A 455 18.63 -28.47 5.85
N HIS A 456 19.93 -28.22 5.78
CA HIS A 456 20.53 -27.20 4.92
C HIS A 456 20.30 -27.46 3.42
N ASP A 457 20.35 -28.72 3.02
CA ASP A 457 20.01 -29.22 1.67
C ASP A 457 18.59 -28.82 1.25
N LEU A 458 17.61 -29.05 2.13
CA LEU A 458 16.22 -28.72 1.87
C LEU A 458 15.97 -27.21 1.86
N VAL A 459 16.63 -26.46 2.75
CA VAL A 459 16.55 -24.98 2.75
C VAL A 459 17.08 -24.42 1.43
N ALA A 460 18.19 -24.96 0.92
CA ALA A 460 18.73 -24.58 -0.38
C ALA A 460 17.77 -24.99 -1.52
N ALA A 461 17.12 -26.15 -1.46
CA ALA A 461 16.11 -26.57 -2.44
C ALA A 461 14.92 -25.59 -2.52
N TYR A 462 14.43 -25.11 -1.37
CA TYR A 462 13.39 -24.07 -1.31
C TYR A 462 13.84 -22.74 -1.91
N ARG A 463 15.06 -22.29 -1.58
CA ARG A 463 15.64 -21.08 -2.20
C ARG A 463 15.85 -21.22 -3.71
N ALA A 464 16.15 -22.43 -4.18
CA ALA A 464 16.27 -22.70 -5.60
C ALA A 464 14.91 -22.59 -6.29
N GLN A 465 13.84 -23.11 -5.67
CA GLN A 465 12.47 -22.93 -6.16
C GLN A 465 12.07 -21.46 -6.24
N ASP A 466 12.41 -20.64 -5.23
CA ASP A 466 12.19 -19.18 -5.27
C ASP A 466 12.91 -18.56 -6.47
N PHE A 467 14.20 -18.89 -6.65
CA PHE A 467 15.01 -18.37 -7.75
C PHE A 467 14.46 -18.75 -9.12
N PHE A 468 14.06 -20.00 -9.34
CA PHE A 468 13.48 -20.40 -10.63
C PHE A 468 12.11 -19.78 -10.89
N SER A 469 11.38 -19.41 -9.83
CA SER A 469 10.08 -18.74 -9.94
C SER A 469 10.18 -17.26 -10.24
N TYR A 470 11.19 -16.60 -9.66
CA TYR A 470 11.47 -15.19 -9.88
C TYR A 470 12.98 -14.97 -9.83
N PRO A 471 13.69 -15.19 -10.95
CA PRO A 471 15.13 -14.98 -11.00
C PRO A 471 15.45 -13.51 -10.74
N ALA A 472 16.27 -13.26 -9.73
CA ALA A 472 16.69 -11.94 -9.31
C ALA A 472 17.99 -12.04 -8.51
N VAL A 473 18.75 -10.94 -8.43
CA VAL A 473 19.99 -10.86 -7.64
C VAL A 473 19.75 -11.20 -6.17
N ALA A 474 18.64 -10.73 -5.58
CA ALA A 474 18.28 -11.02 -4.20
C ALA A 474 18.07 -12.53 -3.98
N ALA A 475 17.30 -13.18 -4.85
CA ALA A 475 17.08 -14.63 -4.80
C ALA A 475 18.39 -15.41 -5.01
N TYR A 476 19.27 -14.95 -5.90
CA TYR A 476 20.59 -15.53 -6.13
C TYR A 476 21.48 -15.47 -4.89
N ARG A 477 21.53 -14.32 -4.19
CA ARG A 477 22.29 -14.16 -2.94
C ARG A 477 21.79 -15.10 -1.85
N GLU A 478 20.47 -15.22 -1.69
CA GLU A 478 19.88 -16.11 -0.70
C GLU A 478 20.10 -17.59 -1.03
N LEU A 479 20.01 -17.97 -2.31
CA LEU A 479 20.35 -19.30 -2.77
C LEU A 479 21.84 -19.63 -2.57
N ARG A 480 22.74 -18.68 -2.84
CA ARG A 480 24.18 -18.81 -2.58
C ARG A 480 24.44 -19.11 -1.12
N LYS A 481 23.95 -18.26 -0.21
CA LYS A 481 24.12 -18.44 1.24
C LYS A 481 23.62 -19.81 1.71
N ALA A 482 22.46 -20.25 1.21
CA ALA A 482 21.89 -21.55 1.58
C ALA A 482 22.70 -22.73 1.01
N SER A 483 23.14 -22.64 -0.25
CA SER A 483 23.89 -23.69 -0.94
C SER A 483 25.33 -23.80 -0.46
N GLU A 484 25.94 -22.71 0.00
CA GLU A 484 27.24 -22.71 0.67
C GLU A 484 27.17 -23.46 2.00
N LYS A 485 26.10 -23.23 2.79
CA LYS A 485 25.85 -24.01 4.02
C LYS A 485 25.58 -25.49 3.73
N ALA A 486 25.01 -25.82 2.57
CA ALA A 486 24.82 -27.19 2.12
C ALA A 486 26.05 -27.81 1.43
N GLY A 487 27.12 -27.04 1.19
CA GLY A 487 28.36 -27.51 0.56
C GLY A 487 28.28 -27.78 -0.95
N CYS A 488 27.24 -27.30 -1.64
CA CYS A 488 26.97 -27.62 -3.05
C CYS A 488 26.94 -26.39 -3.99
N TRP A 489 27.36 -25.21 -3.51
CA TRP A 489 27.26 -23.95 -4.26
C TRP A 489 27.85 -24.00 -5.68
N PRO A 490 29.06 -24.55 -5.93
CA PRO A 490 29.63 -24.53 -7.28
C PRO A 490 28.73 -25.20 -8.33
N ALA A 491 28.19 -26.38 -8.03
CA ALA A 491 27.28 -27.10 -8.93
C ALA A 491 25.92 -26.40 -9.07
N VAL A 492 25.37 -25.85 -7.97
CA VAL A 492 24.14 -25.06 -8.02
C VAL A 492 24.32 -23.82 -8.90
N ARG A 493 25.43 -23.10 -8.75
CA ARG A 493 25.77 -21.89 -9.50
C ARG A 493 25.81 -22.15 -11.00
N GLU A 494 26.55 -23.16 -11.45
CA GLU A 494 26.61 -23.51 -12.88
C GLU A 494 25.23 -23.84 -13.45
N ALA A 495 24.44 -24.61 -12.69
CA ALA A 495 23.10 -24.99 -13.08
C ALA A 495 22.14 -23.78 -13.21
N VAL A 496 22.15 -22.85 -12.27
CA VAL A 496 21.26 -21.66 -12.33
C VAL A 496 21.69 -20.68 -13.41
N LEU A 497 22.99 -20.49 -13.64
CA LEU A 497 23.49 -19.67 -14.75
C LEU A 497 23.13 -20.29 -16.11
N GLY A 498 23.31 -21.61 -16.26
CA GLY A 498 22.90 -22.33 -17.46
C GLY A 498 21.38 -22.27 -17.69
N TYR A 499 20.57 -22.26 -16.63
CA TYR A 499 19.13 -22.04 -16.73
C TYR A 499 18.80 -20.63 -17.26
N LEU A 500 19.44 -19.58 -16.75
CA LEU A 500 19.23 -18.22 -17.26
C LEU A 500 19.64 -18.07 -18.72
N GLU A 501 20.72 -18.74 -19.14
CA GLU A 501 21.19 -18.70 -20.53
C GLU A 501 20.30 -19.45 -21.51
N THR A 502 19.78 -20.62 -21.11
CA THR A 502 19.11 -21.55 -22.04
C THR A 502 17.60 -21.66 -21.84
N GLY A 503 17.09 -21.23 -20.68
CA GLY A 503 15.73 -21.46 -20.21
C GLY A 503 15.40 -22.93 -19.94
N LYS A 504 16.39 -23.83 -19.96
CA LYS A 504 16.19 -25.27 -19.74
C LYS A 504 16.46 -25.63 -18.28
N PRO A 505 15.66 -26.56 -17.71
CA PRO A 505 15.95 -27.16 -16.41
C PRO A 505 17.39 -27.60 -16.27
N PRO A 506 18.01 -27.50 -15.08
CA PRO A 506 19.23 -28.24 -14.82
C PRO A 506 18.95 -29.74 -14.94
N ALA A 507 19.88 -30.49 -15.53
CA ALA A 507 19.74 -31.93 -15.67
C ALA A 507 19.78 -32.61 -14.29
N ASP A 508 18.91 -33.58 -14.05
CA ASP A 508 18.78 -34.27 -12.75
C ASP A 508 20.11 -34.82 -12.21
N ARG A 509 21.02 -35.28 -13.08
CA ARG A 509 22.34 -35.80 -12.69
C ARG A 509 23.36 -34.72 -12.31
N ALA A 510 23.13 -33.48 -12.73
CA ALA A 510 24.00 -32.33 -12.46
C ALA A 510 23.46 -31.46 -11.31
N TRP A 511 22.22 -31.67 -10.88
CA TRP A 511 21.58 -30.89 -9.82
C TRP A 511 21.81 -31.52 -8.43
N PRO A 512 22.50 -30.82 -7.50
CA PRO A 512 22.93 -31.43 -6.24
C PRO A 512 21.89 -31.34 -5.10
N LEU A 513 20.80 -30.60 -5.29
CA LEU A 513 19.80 -30.35 -4.25
C LEU A 513 18.62 -31.33 -4.36
N PRO A 514 18.01 -31.74 -3.23
CA PRO A 514 16.82 -32.58 -3.27
C PRO A 514 15.62 -31.83 -3.87
N ALA A 515 14.57 -32.56 -4.24
CA ALA A 515 13.30 -31.94 -4.60
C ALA A 515 12.67 -31.27 -3.35
N PRO A 516 12.11 -30.05 -3.47
CA PRO A 516 11.41 -29.43 -2.36
C PRO A 516 10.13 -30.22 -2.04
N GLU A 517 9.74 -30.25 -0.76
CA GLU A 517 8.62 -31.08 -0.30
C GLU A 517 7.26 -30.65 -0.89
N VAL A 518 7.18 -29.42 -1.40
CA VAL A 518 5.97 -28.86 -2.01
C VAL A 518 5.78 -29.26 -3.48
N GLY A 519 6.72 -30.00 -4.08
CA GLY A 519 6.61 -30.53 -5.44
C GLY A 519 7.75 -30.08 -6.36
N SER A 520 7.42 -29.71 -7.60
CA SER A 520 8.42 -29.40 -8.63
C SER A 520 9.35 -28.25 -8.22
N LEU A 521 10.65 -28.46 -8.45
CA LEU A 521 11.69 -27.44 -8.35
C LEU A 521 11.43 -26.28 -9.32
N LEU A 522 10.86 -26.58 -10.48
CA LEU A 522 10.58 -25.62 -11.54
C LEU A 522 9.08 -25.35 -11.64
N PRO A 523 8.66 -24.08 -11.63
CA PRO A 523 7.26 -23.74 -11.87
C PRO A 523 6.89 -23.98 -13.35
N GLU A 524 5.57 -24.01 -13.63
CA GLU A 524 5.08 -23.92 -15.01
C GLU A 524 5.61 -22.62 -15.65
N ARG A 525 6.19 -22.75 -16.86
CA ARG A 525 6.88 -21.66 -17.56
C ARG A 525 5.93 -20.47 -17.75
N ARG A 526 6.24 -19.33 -17.12
CA ARG A 526 5.35 -18.16 -17.17
C ARG A 526 5.39 -17.48 -18.55
N PRO A 527 4.26 -16.97 -19.07
CA PRO A 527 4.25 -16.15 -20.28
C PRO A 527 5.10 -14.89 -20.05
N GLY A 528 6.13 -14.67 -20.86
CA GLY A 528 6.99 -13.48 -20.79
C GLY A 528 8.38 -13.71 -20.22
N GLN A 529 8.69 -14.89 -19.67
CA GLN A 529 10.07 -15.24 -19.30
C GLN A 529 10.87 -15.52 -20.57
N TRP A 530 11.77 -14.60 -20.92
CA TRP A 530 12.60 -14.73 -22.12
C TRP A 530 13.89 -15.46 -21.79
N SER A 531 14.36 -16.26 -22.73
CA SER A 531 15.63 -16.97 -22.62
C SER A 531 16.46 -16.59 -23.85
N PRO A 532 17.70 -16.12 -23.68
CA PRO A 532 18.41 -15.88 -22.41
C PRO A 532 17.84 -14.70 -21.59
N ASP A 533 17.88 -14.82 -20.26
CA ASP A 533 17.61 -13.73 -19.31
C ASP A 533 18.91 -12.93 -19.09
N LEU A 534 19.21 -12.06 -20.05
CA LEU A 534 20.48 -11.34 -20.11
C LEU A 534 20.61 -10.29 -19.01
N ASP A 535 19.53 -9.64 -18.62
CA ASP A 535 19.53 -8.62 -17.56
C ASP A 535 19.95 -9.26 -16.22
N THR A 536 19.29 -10.34 -15.81
CA THR A 536 19.64 -11.05 -14.56
C THR A 536 21.07 -11.63 -14.62
N LEU A 537 21.51 -12.12 -15.79
CA LEU A 537 22.89 -12.59 -15.98
C LEU A 537 23.92 -11.48 -15.81
N ILE A 538 23.64 -10.28 -16.32
CA ILE A 538 24.49 -9.10 -16.17
C ILE A 538 24.57 -8.72 -14.69
N ASP A 539 23.44 -8.62 -14.01
CA ASP A 539 23.42 -8.21 -12.59
C ASP A 539 24.16 -9.21 -11.69
N ILE A 540 24.00 -10.51 -11.96
CA ILE A 540 24.76 -11.56 -11.26
C ILE A 540 26.26 -11.46 -11.58
N ALA A 541 26.63 -11.19 -12.83
CA ALA A 541 28.04 -11.01 -13.20
C ALA A 541 28.66 -9.77 -12.54
N ILE A 542 27.91 -8.67 -12.39
CA ILE A 542 28.31 -7.48 -11.62
C ILE A 542 28.51 -7.85 -10.14
N LEU A 543 27.54 -8.55 -9.53
CA LEU A 543 27.64 -9.01 -8.14
C LEU A 543 28.89 -9.87 -7.89
N GLU A 544 29.22 -10.73 -8.84
CA GLU A 544 30.39 -11.61 -8.76
C GLU A 544 31.69 -10.98 -9.27
N GLN A 545 31.65 -9.69 -9.65
CA GLN A 545 32.78 -8.94 -10.20
C GLN A 545 33.41 -9.58 -11.45
N ARG A 546 32.62 -10.31 -12.24
CA ARG A 546 33.03 -10.92 -13.51
C ARG A 546 32.90 -9.91 -14.65
N PHE A 547 33.72 -8.87 -14.62
CA PHE A 547 33.55 -7.72 -15.51
C PHE A 547 33.73 -8.03 -17.01
N ASP A 548 34.56 -9.02 -17.36
CA ASP A 548 34.67 -9.50 -18.75
C ASP A 548 33.33 -10.09 -19.25
N ASP A 549 32.67 -10.89 -18.39
CA ASP A 549 31.37 -11.49 -18.67
C ASP A 549 30.28 -10.42 -18.78
N VAL A 550 30.31 -9.40 -17.92
CA VAL A 550 29.41 -8.24 -17.99
C VAL A 550 29.48 -7.59 -19.37
N VAL A 551 30.69 -7.31 -19.87
CA VAL A 551 30.88 -6.69 -21.20
C VAL A 551 30.39 -7.62 -22.32
N ALA A 552 30.65 -8.92 -22.23
CA ALA A 552 30.21 -9.88 -23.24
C ALA A 552 28.68 -10.02 -23.28
N LEU A 553 28.04 -10.10 -22.12
CA LEU A 553 26.58 -10.18 -21.97
C LEU A 553 25.90 -8.87 -22.41
N TYR A 554 26.46 -7.72 -22.03
CA TYR A 554 25.96 -6.41 -22.45
C TYR A 554 25.98 -6.23 -23.98
N LYS A 555 27.06 -6.64 -24.65
CA LYS A 555 27.13 -6.65 -26.12
C LYS A 555 26.05 -7.53 -26.75
N ARG A 556 25.76 -8.69 -26.14
CA ARG A 556 24.66 -9.57 -26.60
C ARG A 556 23.30 -8.91 -26.39
N LEU A 557 23.09 -8.26 -25.24
CA LEU A 557 21.85 -7.53 -24.93
C LEU A 557 21.56 -6.44 -25.96
N GLY A 558 22.57 -5.65 -26.35
CA GLY A 558 22.45 -4.62 -27.38
C GLY A 558 22.08 -5.12 -28.80
N THR A 559 22.13 -6.44 -29.05
CA THR A 559 21.61 -7.05 -30.29
C THR A 559 20.14 -7.45 -30.21
N THR A 560 19.51 -7.32 -29.05
CA THR A 560 18.11 -7.66 -28.80
C THR A 560 17.22 -6.42 -28.79
N LEU A 561 15.90 -6.61 -28.97
CA LEU A 561 14.89 -5.52 -28.95
C LEU A 561 14.52 -5.07 -27.51
N HIS A 562 15.16 -5.62 -26.47
CA HIS A 562 14.94 -5.30 -25.06
C HIS A 562 16.21 -4.62 -24.53
N TRP A 563 16.20 -3.30 -24.55
CA TRP A 563 17.33 -2.48 -24.13
C TRP A 563 16.77 -1.26 -23.41
N GLY A 564 17.35 -0.89 -22.26
CA GLY A 564 16.87 0.19 -21.39
C GLY A 564 18.04 0.93 -20.73
N GLN A 565 17.84 2.22 -20.45
CA GLN A 565 18.89 3.12 -19.94
C GLN A 565 19.42 2.74 -18.55
N GLU A 566 18.64 2.02 -17.74
CA GLU A 566 19.05 1.63 -16.38
C GLU A 566 20.15 0.56 -16.38
N THR A 567 20.04 -0.46 -17.23
CA THR A 567 21.09 -1.50 -17.40
C THR A 567 22.40 -0.86 -17.87
N ASP A 568 22.32 0.13 -18.76
CA ASP A 568 23.48 0.88 -19.26
C ASP A 568 24.23 1.60 -18.14
N LYS A 569 23.51 2.28 -17.24
CA LYS A 569 24.12 2.99 -16.11
C LYS A 569 24.88 2.01 -15.21
N GLN A 570 24.22 0.92 -14.81
CA GLN A 570 24.78 -0.07 -13.88
C GLN A 570 26.02 -0.77 -14.47
N VAL A 571 25.95 -1.17 -15.75
CA VAL A 571 27.08 -1.76 -16.47
C VAL A 571 28.25 -0.78 -16.56
N ALA A 572 28.00 0.47 -16.98
CA ALA A 572 29.05 1.46 -17.15
C ALA A 572 29.75 1.80 -15.84
N GLU A 573 29.01 1.88 -14.73
CA GLU A 573 29.59 2.05 -13.40
C GLU A 573 30.44 0.85 -12.97
N ALA A 574 29.92 -0.37 -13.12
CA ALA A 574 30.61 -1.59 -12.72
C ALA A 574 31.93 -1.81 -13.49
N VAL A 575 31.95 -1.54 -14.80
CA VAL A 575 33.11 -1.82 -15.65
C VAL A 575 34.05 -0.62 -15.84
N ALA A 576 33.76 0.54 -15.24
CA ALA A 576 34.54 1.76 -15.45
C ALA A 576 36.04 1.61 -15.14
N ALA A 577 36.40 0.77 -14.15
CA ALA A 577 37.78 0.52 -13.77
C ALA A 577 38.50 -0.49 -14.69
N SER A 578 37.82 -1.57 -15.05
CA SER A 578 38.40 -2.68 -15.84
C SER A 578 38.30 -2.47 -17.35
N HIS A 579 37.21 -1.87 -17.83
CA HIS A 579 36.91 -1.62 -19.23
C HIS A 579 36.53 -0.15 -19.47
N PRO A 580 37.47 0.78 -19.28
CA PRO A 580 37.19 2.22 -19.31
C PRO A 580 36.58 2.67 -20.64
N ARG A 581 36.97 2.08 -21.77
CA ARG A 581 36.40 2.41 -23.09
C ARG A 581 34.91 2.08 -23.20
N VAL A 582 34.50 0.92 -22.68
CA VAL A 582 33.10 0.49 -22.72
C VAL A 582 32.24 1.43 -21.87
N ALA A 583 32.69 1.75 -20.64
CA ALA A 583 31.99 2.70 -19.78
C ALA A 583 31.90 4.11 -20.38
N LEU A 584 32.98 4.59 -21.02
CA LEU A 584 32.99 5.89 -21.70
C LEU A 584 32.01 5.94 -22.88
N ASP A 585 31.94 4.87 -23.68
CA ASP A 585 31.01 4.80 -24.81
C ASP A 585 29.55 4.80 -24.32
N ILE A 586 29.24 4.06 -23.25
CA ILE A 586 27.89 4.02 -22.67
C ILE A 586 27.50 5.40 -22.09
N TRP A 587 28.34 6.00 -21.25
CA TRP A 587 28.06 7.32 -20.68
C TRP A 587 27.96 8.41 -21.75
N ARG A 588 28.70 8.29 -22.86
CA ARG A 588 28.56 9.19 -24.01
C ARG A 588 27.17 9.08 -24.62
N THR A 589 26.69 7.87 -24.89
CA THR A 589 25.34 7.65 -25.45
C THR A 589 24.26 8.23 -24.54
N ILE A 590 24.31 7.93 -23.24
CA ILE A 590 23.34 8.48 -22.25
C ILE A 590 23.38 10.01 -22.24
N ALA A 591 24.58 10.62 -22.21
CA ALA A 591 24.73 12.06 -22.22
C ALA A 591 24.18 12.70 -23.51
N GLU A 592 24.43 12.11 -24.67
CA GLU A 592 23.92 12.61 -25.95
C GLU A 592 22.39 12.49 -26.05
N GLU A 593 21.80 11.41 -25.55
CA GLU A 593 20.34 11.23 -25.48
C GLU A 593 19.67 12.24 -24.55
N LEU A 594 20.23 12.47 -23.35
CA LEU A 594 19.75 13.49 -22.41
C LEU A 594 19.84 14.91 -23.03
N ILE A 595 20.92 15.21 -23.74
CA ILE A 595 21.09 16.48 -24.46
C ILE A 595 20.07 16.63 -25.61
N ALA A 596 19.68 15.54 -26.25
CA ALA A 596 18.69 15.54 -27.31
C ALA A 596 17.28 15.90 -26.81
N GLN A 597 16.95 15.68 -25.53
CA GLN A 597 15.62 15.99 -24.97
C GLN A 597 15.28 17.49 -24.87
N VAL A 598 16.28 18.37 -25.03
CA VAL A 598 16.12 19.83 -25.04
C VAL A 598 15.45 20.42 -23.77
N LYS A 599 15.70 19.82 -22.60
CA LYS A 599 15.16 20.29 -21.31
C LYS A 599 16.29 20.73 -20.37
N PRO A 600 16.14 21.84 -19.61
CA PRO A 600 17.16 22.27 -18.65
C PRO A 600 17.59 21.17 -17.67
N LYS A 601 16.62 20.47 -17.07
CA LYS A 601 16.88 19.35 -16.15
C LYS A 601 17.68 18.21 -16.79
N ALA A 602 17.40 17.87 -18.05
CA ALA A 602 18.13 16.82 -18.76
C ALA A 602 19.59 17.22 -19.05
N TYR A 603 19.89 18.52 -19.21
CA TYR A 603 21.27 18.98 -19.33
C TYR A 603 22.05 18.81 -18.02
N GLU A 604 21.42 19.10 -16.88
CA GLU A 604 22.02 18.90 -15.56
C GLU A 604 22.32 17.42 -15.29
N GLU A 605 21.40 16.53 -15.68
CA GLU A 605 21.60 15.07 -15.62
C GLU A 605 22.73 14.62 -16.57
N ALA A 606 22.79 15.14 -17.80
CA ALA A 606 23.89 14.84 -18.74
C ALA A 606 25.26 15.24 -18.17
N ALA A 607 25.34 16.34 -17.42
CA ALA A 607 26.58 16.75 -16.76
C ALA A 607 27.09 15.74 -15.72
N VAL A 608 26.21 14.98 -15.07
CA VAL A 608 26.64 13.93 -14.13
C VAL A 608 27.49 12.88 -14.85
N TYR A 609 27.02 12.38 -16.00
CA TYR A 609 27.75 11.41 -16.82
C TYR A 609 29.02 11.98 -17.43
N LEU A 610 28.98 13.22 -17.92
CA LEU A 610 30.16 13.91 -18.43
C LEU A 610 31.25 14.07 -17.35
N ARG A 611 30.88 14.34 -16.09
CA ARG A 611 31.84 14.36 -14.97
C ARG A 611 32.42 12.97 -14.68
N LYS A 612 31.62 11.90 -14.77
CA LYS A 612 32.11 10.51 -14.65
C LYS A 612 33.12 10.18 -15.76
N MET A 613 32.82 10.56 -17.01
CA MET A 613 33.76 10.41 -18.14
C MET A 613 35.08 11.16 -17.90
N ARG A 614 35.02 12.41 -17.42
CA ARG A 614 36.22 13.19 -17.07
C ARG A 614 37.09 12.48 -16.03
N LYS A 615 36.49 11.90 -14.98
CA LYS A 615 37.23 11.16 -13.96
C LYS A 615 37.98 9.97 -14.57
N VAL A 616 37.33 9.20 -15.45
CA VAL A 616 37.98 8.08 -16.16
C VAL A 616 39.09 8.57 -17.09
N HIS A 617 38.86 9.57 -17.94
CA HIS A 617 39.90 10.15 -18.80
C HIS A 617 41.08 10.73 -18.01
N THR A 618 40.85 11.25 -16.81
CA THR A 618 41.92 11.73 -15.92
C THR A 618 42.79 10.57 -15.43
N ARG A 619 42.15 9.45 -15.01
CA ARG A 619 42.85 8.25 -14.56
C ARG A 619 43.64 7.58 -15.70
N GLU A 620 43.05 7.48 -16.89
CA GLU A 620 43.68 6.89 -18.09
C GLU A 620 44.69 7.85 -18.76
N LYS A 621 44.93 9.04 -18.20
CA LYS A 621 45.81 10.10 -18.75
C LYS A 621 45.46 10.54 -20.18
N SER A 622 44.20 10.43 -20.58
CA SER A 622 43.68 10.77 -21.92
C SER A 622 42.87 12.08 -21.93
N LEU A 623 43.33 13.10 -21.20
CA LEU A 623 42.65 14.41 -21.11
C LEU A 623 42.53 15.16 -22.46
N GLY A 624 43.37 14.83 -23.44
CA GLY A 624 43.26 15.39 -24.80
C GLY A 624 41.99 14.95 -25.52
N GLU A 625 41.64 13.65 -25.40
CA GLU A 625 40.41 13.09 -25.97
C GLU A 625 39.17 13.68 -25.28
N TRP A 626 39.24 13.85 -23.95
CA TRP A 626 38.20 14.52 -23.17
C TRP A 626 37.94 15.96 -23.64
N LYS A 627 38.99 16.75 -23.89
CA LYS A 627 38.86 18.12 -24.41
C LYS A 627 38.22 18.13 -25.80
N SER A 628 38.68 17.25 -26.70
CA SER A 628 38.12 17.12 -28.04
C SER A 628 36.64 16.73 -28.03
N LEU A 629 36.23 15.85 -27.11
CA LEU A 629 34.84 15.47 -26.91
C LEU A 629 33.97 16.66 -26.45
N LEU A 630 34.43 17.42 -25.45
CA LEU A 630 33.71 18.61 -24.98
C LEU A 630 33.59 19.69 -26.06
N ASP A 631 34.66 19.94 -26.81
CA ASP A 631 34.65 20.93 -27.89
C ASP A 631 33.70 20.51 -29.02
N GLY A 632 33.67 19.22 -29.37
CA GLY A 632 32.70 18.68 -30.32
C GLY A 632 31.23 18.79 -29.85
N LEU A 633 30.97 18.69 -28.53
CA LEU A 633 29.63 18.94 -27.98
C LEU A 633 29.25 20.42 -28.05
N ARG A 634 30.20 21.34 -27.79
CA ARG A 634 29.99 22.79 -27.88
C ARG A 634 29.67 23.25 -29.30
N GLU A 635 30.40 22.75 -30.28
CA GLU A 635 30.18 23.08 -31.69
C GLU A 635 28.80 22.61 -32.17
N ARG A 636 28.45 21.34 -31.91
CA ARG A 636 27.18 20.73 -32.34
C ARG A 636 25.95 21.35 -31.66
N HIS A 637 26.10 21.86 -30.45
CA HIS A 637 24.98 22.36 -29.65
C HIS A 637 25.05 23.86 -29.31
N LYS A 638 25.85 24.64 -30.05
CA LYS A 638 26.04 26.09 -29.91
C LYS A 638 24.76 26.92 -29.64
N PRO A 639 23.58 26.61 -30.23
CA PRO A 639 22.35 27.36 -29.95
C PRO A 639 21.75 27.14 -28.55
N LYS A 640 22.13 26.06 -27.85
CA LYS A 640 21.54 25.64 -26.56
C LYS A 640 22.23 26.34 -25.37
N ARG A 641 21.88 27.61 -25.12
CA ARG A 641 22.52 28.47 -24.08
C ARG A 641 22.65 27.79 -22.70
N ARG A 642 21.59 27.15 -22.20
CA ARG A 642 21.60 26.43 -20.92
C ARG A 642 22.55 25.23 -20.88
N LEU A 643 22.71 24.51 -21.99
CA LEU A 643 23.69 23.42 -22.08
C LEU A 643 25.12 23.97 -22.07
N MET A 644 25.36 25.12 -22.72
CA MET A 644 26.69 25.76 -22.70
C MET A 644 27.09 26.16 -21.27
N GLU A 645 26.16 26.70 -20.48
CA GLU A 645 26.37 26.98 -19.04
C GLU A 645 26.78 25.70 -18.29
N VAL A 646 26.05 24.60 -18.51
CA VAL A 646 26.35 23.31 -17.88
C VAL A 646 27.72 22.75 -18.29
N LEU A 647 28.08 22.79 -19.59
CA LEU A 647 29.37 22.30 -20.08
C LEU A 647 30.56 23.10 -19.51
N VAL A 648 30.39 24.38 -19.20
CA VAL A 648 31.40 25.19 -18.49
C VAL A 648 31.64 24.66 -17.08
N THR A 649 30.57 24.29 -16.35
CA THR A 649 30.70 23.73 -14.99
C THR A 649 31.42 22.38 -14.95
N VAL A 650 31.24 21.55 -15.98
CA VAL A 650 31.86 20.21 -16.07
C VAL A 650 33.38 20.28 -16.29
N GLU A 651 33.86 21.34 -16.95
CA GLU A 651 35.29 21.59 -17.19
C GLU A 651 36.04 21.99 -15.91
N GLY A 652 35.33 22.33 -14.83
CA GLY A 652 35.91 22.76 -13.55
C GLY A 652 36.42 24.20 -13.57
N LYS A 653 35.99 25.02 -14.53
CA LYS A 653 36.12 26.47 -14.43
C LYS A 653 34.96 26.97 -13.56
N GLY A 654 35.28 27.45 -12.37
CA GLY A 654 34.29 28.10 -11.51
C GLY A 654 33.60 29.23 -12.26
N ILE A 655 32.32 29.46 -11.96
CA ILE A 655 31.52 30.57 -12.50
C ILE A 655 31.98 31.87 -11.81
N ALA A 656 33.24 32.25 -12.05
CA ALA A 656 33.89 33.52 -11.73
C ALA A 656 35.35 33.38 -12.19
N GLY A 657 35.57 33.62 -13.49
CA GLY A 657 36.88 33.57 -14.14
C GLY A 657 36.77 34.03 -15.57
#